data_AF-A0AAJ5E5R9-F1
#
_entry.id   AF-A0AAJ5E5R9-F1
#
_cell.length_a   1.000
_cell.length_b   1.000
_cell.length_c   1.000
_cell.angle_alpha   90.00
_cell.angle_beta   90.00
_cell.angle_gamma   90.00
#
_symmetry.space_group_name_H-M   'P 1'
#
loop_
_entity.id
_entity.type
_entity.pdbx_description
1 polymer ?
#
loop_
_entity_poly.entity_id
_entity_poly.type
_entity_poly.pdbx_seq_one_letter_code
_entity_poly.pdbx_strand_id
1 'polypeptide(L)'
;MWKSNVDIAVELETVEGVDSLEKAFSLSVLWKNAVYPEGYTADKSWPVLLKLCEKGELFASSVRETYIDGEEADFYLALFSKFNHHDVFFSHEHSDIEGVAALLEREILSGRIRLPYRFGRCLYDRFHDLAQINRPNHLLPHDVDKLLEGTPKGVYQVGNTVIGPFGIITSTEPRAIYPNLKLPLWHCEDTGCNTIHHVDLLPHQTAINRIFRGINRQAIDEFGPPSEWKEELKWRHRDSRWENGRKYSDVIEMIADCIVGQERLALTAHALRGVGKLALRQILSKPPRKKSNSEGSPDEVASRLTPEEQLQLLMYLDDGSLVEYVDELVAKKVIKIPLGDIRRPEFSAAGRGQDQRSELSVLGIRSYQPNAISNLSALIWQAYESEGVLNELAWKLRQAGGKSPRESLFNYIRDKGPEVVVKELVLSSAALTKRICTEVKLALSHVTSSDDISVEKMLWKLGFNPSGYSDTLKRLKSRLSDFNEKLLSIPSIDTENDREAIRSVGVNLFVSLEEFLDSFISYNVWLLHNDHFAANRFHYDIDVARRSVSHALGFKQEGDEVVVSWSPKGNNALGTLLQYLNKTAVWIESLEDENRDFLKKPDSDLPHYNDDKLRPFPFRHTQLWADTDLTELIKHKEGFLSISRLIHQAGLASIRNGIDHHRDEYNFPDADRMIACAARLSQALESADINRYFPKQFWLTSKKENRYGVVEYAYTDYANRELITFGPHFASGLPGQMYNHPVVIAPGNLLGYPNSQLMFWLQERSEYSVFWEDYPKRRKPELIKIDSPSTLGLTEAEAEAEAETDAEA
;
A
#
# COMPACT_ATOMS: atom_id res chain seq x y z
N MET A 1 -11.06 44.23 6.60
CA MET A 1 -12.22 43.55 7.22
C MET A 1 -12.10 42.09 6.86
N TRP A 2 -12.31 41.20 7.82
CA TRP A 2 -12.27 39.76 7.56
C TRP A 2 -13.35 39.36 6.52
N LYS A 3 -12.98 38.48 5.59
CA LYS A 3 -13.84 37.93 4.53
C LYS A 3 -13.95 36.42 4.68
N SER A 4 -15.17 35.91 4.57
CA SER A 4 -15.44 34.47 4.51
C SER A 4 -15.06 33.90 3.15
N ASN A 5 -14.96 32.57 3.03
CA ASN A 5 -14.79 31.89 1.76
C ASN A 5 -15.87 32.27 0.72
N VAL A 6 -17.12 32.47 1.14
CA VAL A 6 -18.23 32.86 0.24
C VAL A 6 -17.99 34.26 -0.34
N ASP A 7 -17.59 35.22 0.51
CA ASP A 7 -17.31 36.59 0.06
C ASP A 7 -16.15 36.60 -0.95
N ILE A 8 -15.12 35.81 -0.69
CA ILE A 8 -13.94 35.69 -1.56
C ILE A 8 -14.30 35.01 -2.88
N ALA A 9 -15.15 33.97 -2.87
CA ALA A 9 -15.60 33.31 -4.09
C ALA A 9 -16.32 34.29 -5.02
N VAL A 10 -17.23 35.11 -4.48
CA VAL A 10 -17.93 36.17 -5.22
C VAL A 10 -16.95 37.22 -5.74
N GLU A 11 -15.98 37.63 -4.93
CA GLU A 11 -14.94 38.57 -5.36
C GLU A 11 -14.13 38.01 -6.53
N LEU A 12 -13.70 36.76 -6.46
CA LEU A 12 -12.93 36.08 -7.51
C LEU A 12 -13.72 35.89 -8.82
N GLU A 13 -15.05 35.89 -8.81
CA GLU A 13 -15.86 35.89 -10.03
C GLU A 13 -15.76 37.22 -10.81
N THR A 14 -15.40 38.30 -10.11
CA THR A 14 -15.34 39.66 -10.69
C THR A 14 -13.92 40.12 -11.02
N VAL A 15 -12.90 39.40 -10.58
CA VAL A 15 -11.49 39.73 -10.82
C VAL A 15 -11.10 39.38 -12.25
N GLU A 16 -10.57 40.34 -13.01
CA GLU A 16 -9.95 40.04 -14.30
C GLU A 16 -8.60 39.33 -14.10
N GLY A 17 -8.26 38.34 -14.94
CA GLY A 17 -6.97 37.67 -14.88
C GLY A 17 -6.76 36.73 -13.68
N VAL A 18 -7.82 36.09 -13.17
CA VAL A 18 -7.78 35.13 -12.05
C VAL A 18 -6.69 34.06 -12.20
N ASP A 19 -6.43 33.55 -13.40
CA ASP A 19 -5.38 32.56 -13.66
C ASP A 19 -3.98 33.05 -13.22
N SER A 20 -3.69 34.34 -13.39
CA SER A 20 -2.43 34.94 -12.94
C SER A 20 -2.37 34.99 -11.40
N LEU A 21 -3.48 35.32 -10.75
CA LEU A 21 -3.59 35.31 -9.29
C LEU A 21 -3.43 33.89 -8.71
N GLU A 22 -4.05 32.89 -9.34
CA GLU A 22 -3.88 31.47 -8.96
C GLU A 22 -2.44 31.00 -9.11
N LYS A 23 -1.78 31.39 -10.20
CA LYS A 23 -0.35 31.08 -10.42
C LYS A 23 0.52 31.78 -9.38
N ALA A 24 0.27 33.05 -9.08
CA ALA A 24 0.98 33.78 -8.04
C ALA A 24 0.81 33.12 -6.66
N PHE A 25 -0.42 32.70 -6.32
CA PHE A 25 -0.68 31.94 -5.10
C PHE A 25 0.03 30.58 -5.10
N SER A 26 0.04 29.88 -6.22
CA SER A 26 0.75 28.61 -6.35
C SER A 26 2.24 28.78 -6.05
N LEU A 27 2.87 29.78 -6.65
CA LEU A 27 4.28 30.12 -6.41
C LEU A 27 4.53 30.53 -4.95
N SER A 28 3.64 31.31 -4.33
CA SER A 28 3.82 31.73 -2.93
C SER A 28 3.81 30.56 -1.96
N VAL A 29 2.94 29.57 -2.19
CA VAL A 29 2.91 28.34 -1.37
C VAL A 29 4.18 27.51 -1.54
N LEU A 30 4.72 27.44 -2.76
CA LEU A 30 5.98 26.74 -3.04
C LEU A 30 7.17 27.39 -2.34
N TRP A 31 7.26 28.72 -2.39
CA TRP A 31 8.29 29.48 -1.68
C TRP A 31 8.15 29.36 -0.16
N LYS A 32 6.93 29.47 0.38
CA LYS A 32 6.69 29.43 1.83
C LYS A 32 7.21 28.16 2.49
N ASN A 33 7.05 27.00 1.84
CA ASN A 33 7.39 25.70 2.42
C ASN A 33 8.73 25.14 1.91
N ALA A 34 9.58 25.99 1.34
CA ALA A 34 10.97 25.64 1.05
C ALA A 34 11.83 25.75 2.32
N VAL A 35 12.87 24.91 2.40
CA VAL A 35 13.91 24.99 3.41
C VAL A 35 15.01 25.92 2.91
N TYR A 36 15.18 27.04 3.61
CA TYR A 36 16.24 28.01 3.37
C TYR A 36 17.46 27.65 4.22
N PRO A 37 18.64 27.41 3.62
CA PRO A 37 19.86 27.11 4.36
C PRO A 37 20.32 28.32 5.19
N GLU A 38 21.21 28.09 6.14
CA GLU A 38 21.84 29.15 6.92
C GLU A 38 22.49 30.20 6.00
N GLY A 39 22.28 31.48 6.32
CA GLY A 39 22.83 32.59 5.54
C GLY A 39 22.13 32.88 4.20
N TYR A 40 21.03 32.19 3.86
CA TYR A 40 20.28 32.50 2.65
C TYR A 40 19.73 33.93 2.65
N THR A 41 19.93 34.63 1.52
CA THR A 41 19.34 35.93 1.21
C THR A 41 18.58 35.89 -0.11
N ALA A 42 17.47 36.61 -0.16
CA ALA A 42 16.61 36.71 -1.32
C ALA A 42 17.29 37.46 -2.48
N ASP A 43 16.89 37.14 -3.71
CA ASP A 43 17.43 37.80 -4.91
C ASP A 43 16.95 39.26 -5.02
N LYS A 44 17.85 40.18 -5.37
CA LYS A 44 17.56 41.62 -5.43
C LYS A 44 16.46 42.01 -6.43
N SER A 45 16.07 41.10 -7.32
CA SER A 45 14.97 41.31 -8.27
C SER A 45 13.57 41.30 -7.64
N TRP A 46 13.36 40.78 -6.42
CA TRP A 46 12.03 40.66 -5.80
C TRP A 46 11.17 41.95 -5.81
N PRO A 47 11.69 43.14 -5.43
CA PRO A 47 10.90 44.39 -5.43
C PRO A 47 10.53 44.87 -6.84
N VAL A 48 11.30 44.46 -7.85
CA VAL A 48 11.03 44.77 -9.26
C VAL A 48 9.91 43.88 -9.79
N LEU A 49 9.97 42.58 -9.45
CA LEU A 49 9.03 41.56 -9.92
C LEU A 49 7.63 41.69 -9.31
N LEU A 50 7.54 42.07 -8.04
CA LEU A 50 6.26 42.14 -7.31
C LEU A 50 5.80 43.58 -7.13
N LYS A 51 4.56 43.86 -7.54
CA LYS A 51 3.88 45.13 -7.30
C LYS A 51 2.80 44.94 -6.24
N LEU A 52 2.87 45.74 -5.18
CA LEU A 52 1.85 45.75 -4.15
C LEU A 52 0.58 46.40 -4.70
N CYS A 53 -0.59 45.91 -4.27
CA CYS A 53 -1.83 46.64 -4.45
C CYS A 53 -1.94 47.74 -3.38
N GLU A 54 -2.89 48.66 -3.50
CA GLU A 54 -3.10 49.75 -2.52
C GLU A 54 -3.21 49.22 -1.08
N LYS A 55 -3.97 48.14 -0.87
CA LYS A 55 -4.12 47.50 0.44
C LYS A 55 -2.83 46.83 0.93
N GLY A 56 -2.05 46.27 0.01
CA GLY A 56 -0.74 45.69 0.28
C GLY A 56 0.30 46.75 0.66
N GLU A 57 0.27 47.93 0.03
CA GLU A 57 1.13 49.06 0.37
C GLU A 57 0.85 49.61 1.77
N LEU A 58 -0.43 49.78 2.12
CA LEU A 58 -0.85 50.19 3.46
C LEU A 58 -0.36 49.20 4.52
N PHE A 59 -0.57 47.90 4.30
CA PHE A 59 -0.09 46.86 5.20
C PHE A 59 1.44 46.82 5.29
N ALA A 60 2.13 46.84 4.15
CA ALA A 60 3.59 46.80 4.11
C ALA A 60 4.23 48.00 4.82
N SER A 61 3.61 49.18 4.73
CA SER A 61 4.08 50.39 5.41
C SER A 61 3.99 50.25 6.93
N SER A 62 2.86 49.76 7.46
CA SER A 62 2.69 49.48 8.91
C SER A 62 3.73 48.45 9.40
N VAL A 63 4.01 47.40 8.62
CA VAL A 63 5.00 46.40 9.02
C VAL A 63 6.43 46.94 8.99
N ARG A 64 6.77 47.73 7.97
CA ARG A 64 8.12 48.32 7.83
C ARG A 64 8.46 49.30 8.96
N GLU A 65 7.47 49.99 9.52
CA GLU A 65 7.66 50.85 10.69
C GLU A 65 8.04 50.06 11.95
N THR A 66 7.62 48.79 12.03
CA THR A 66 7.84 47.93 13.21
C THR A 66 9.05 47.00 13.06
N TYR A 67 9.38 46.57 11.84
CA TYR A 67 10.46 45.62 11.55
C TYR A 67 11.41 46.15 10.47
N ILE A 68 12.61 46.58 10.90
CA ILE A 68 13.72 47.04 10.04
C ILE A 68 14.88 46.02 10.13
N ASP A 69 14.62 44.75 9.81
CA ASP A 69 15.68 43.75 9.75
C ASP A 69 15.65 43.06 8.39
N GLY A 70 16.79 43.08 7.66
CA GLY A 70 16.96 42.45 6.34
C GLY A 70 17.01 43.40 5.14
N GLU A 71 17.38 42.85 3.96
CA GLU A 71 17.32 43.59 2.70
C GLU A 71 15.87 43.69 2.20
N GLU A 72 15.57 44.69 1.35
CA GLU A 72 14.23 44.87 0.80
C GLU A 72 13.72 43.61 0.06
N ALA A 73 14.61 42.88 -0.60
CA ALA A 73 14.28 41.62 -1.25
C ALA A 73 13.77 40.54 -0.27
N ASP A 74 14.36 40.44 0.92
CA ASP A 74 13.95 39.47 1.95
C ASP A 74 12.54 39.80 2.45
N PHE A 75 12.24 41.09 2.61
CA PHE A 75 10.91 41.56 2.99
C PHE A 75 9.86 41.19 1.95
N TYR A 76 10.12 41.45 0.66
CA TYR A 76 9.18 41.11 -0.41
C TYR A 76 8.93 39.61 -0.51
N LEU A 77 9.97 38.76 -0.37
CA LEU A 77 9.80 37.31 -0.36
C LEU A 77 9.02 36.83 0.87
N ALA A 78 9.30 37.38 2.05
CA ALA A 78 8.54 37.05 3.26
C ALA A 78 7.06 37.45 3.13
N LEU A 79 6.79 38.65 2.61
CA LEU A 79 5.44 39.13 2.34
C LEU A 79 4.74 38.28 1.27
N PHE A 80 5.45 37.90 0.21
CA PHE A 80 4.95 36.99 -0.83
C PHE A 80 4.59 35.62 -0.25
N SER A 81 5.43 35.07 0.62
CA SER A 81 5.16 33.79 1.32
C SER A 81 3.94 33.85 2.24
N LYS A 82 3.58 35.04 2.75
CA LYS A 82 2.33 35.28 3.47
C LYS A 82 1.14 35.43 2.50
N PHE A 83 1.36 36.11 1.39
CA PHE A 83 0.45 36.33 0.25
C PHE A 83 -0.80 37.18 0.54
N ASN A 84 -1.49 36.92 1.65
CA ASN A 84 -2.69 37.64 2.07
C ASN A 84 -2.83 37.71 3.60
N HIS A 85 -3.69 38.63 4.05
CA HIS A 85 -4.27 38.59 5.40
C HIS A 85 -5.78 38.79 5.35
N HIS A 86 -6.29 40.02 5.21
CA HIS A 86 -7.70 40.27 4.88
C HIS A 86 -7.93 40.38 3.37
N ASP A 87 -6.94 40.93 2.68
CA ASP A 87 -6.89 41.08 1.23
C ASP A 87 -5.56 40.52 0.71
N VAL A 88 -5.50 40.25 -0.60
CA VAL A 88 -4.25 39.88 -1.29
C VAL A 88 -3.34 41.10 -1.34
N PHE A 89 -2.05 40.92 -1.07
CA PHE A 89 -1.09 42.04 -0.99
C PHE A 89 -0.55 42.50 -2.35
N PHE A 90 -0.61 41.65 -3.37
CA PHE A 90 0.04 41.87 -4.66
C PHE A 90 -0.99 42.08 -5.76
N SER A 91 -0.69 42.97 -6.70
CA SER A 91 -1.44 43.11 -7.94
C SER A 91 -0.96 42.04 -8.94
N HIS A 92 -1.79 41.04 -9.23
CA HIS A 92 -1.47 39.97 -10.19
C HIS A 92 -1.45 40.44 -11.65
N GLU A 93 -2.02 41.62 -11.95
CA GLU A 93 -2.01 42.25 -13.27
C GLU A 93 -0.68 42.98 -13.55
N HIS A 94 -0.09 43.58 -12.51
CA HIS A 94 1.11 44.42 -12.65
C HIS A 94 2.40 43.73 -12.18
N SER A 95 2.30 42.59 -11.51
CA SER A 95 3.46 41.80 -11.09
C SER A 95 3.93 40.86 -12.20
N ASP A 96 5.24 40.67 -12.32
CA ASP A 96 5.86 39.73 -13.26
C ASP A 96 5.88 38.31 -12.66
N ILE A 97 4.76 37.61 -12.78
CA ILE A 97 4.58 36.27 -12.22
C ILE A 97 5.47 35.23 -12.93
N GLU A 98 5.76 35.41 -14.22
CA GLU A 98 6.70 34.55 -14.94
C GLU A 98 8.14 34.77 -14.46
N GLY A 99 8.52 36.02 -14.17
CA GLY A 99 9.80 36.33 -13.54
C GLY A 99 9.96 35.71 -12.15
N VAL A 100 8.90 35.70 -11.34
CA VAL A 100 8.88 34.98 -10.04
C VAL A 100 9.03 33.46 -10.24
N ALA A 101 8.37 32.89 -11.25
CA ALA A 101 8.53 31.48 -11.59
C ALA A 101 9.96 31.15 -12.04
N ALA A 102 10.53 31.96 -12.94
CA ALA A 102 11.91 31.79 -13.40
C ALA A 102 12.93 31.94 -12.25
N LEU A 103 12.65 32.80 -11.27
CA LEU A 103 13.44 32.93 -10.06
C LEU A 103 13.39 31.64 -9.23
N LEU A 104 12.19 31.12 -8.97
CA LEU A 104 12.02 29.86 -8.24
C LEU A 104 12.73 28.70 -8.95
N GLU A 105 12.57 28.60 -10.27
CA GLU A 105 13.24 27.60 -11.09
C GLU A 105 14.77 27.66 -10.92
N ARG A 106 15.36 28.86 -11.02
CA ARG A 106 16.81 29.06 -10.84
C ARG A 106 17.27 28.54 -9.48
N GLU A 107 16.56 28.88 -8.41
CA GLU A 107 16.91 28.56 -7.02
C GLU A 107 16.78 27.06 -6.72
N ILE A 108 15.77 26.41 -7.29
CA ILE A 108 15.60 24.94 -7.22
C ILE A 108 16.72 24.24 -7.99
N LEU A 109 17.01 24.69 -9.22
CA LEU A 109 18.01 24.06 -10.08
C LEU A 109 19.42 24.20 -9.49
N SER A 110 19.76 25.38 -8.96
CA SER A 110 21.05 25.63 -8.29
C SER A 110 21.16 24.99 -6.91
N GLY A 111 20.04 24.53 -6.32
CA GLY A 111 20.02 23.94 -4.98
C GLY A 111 20.22 24.95 -3.85
N ARG A 112 19.94 26.24 -4.10
CA ARG A 112 20.02 27.31 -3.10
C ARG A 112 18.91 27.23 -2.06
N ILE A 113 17.78 26.65 -2.45
CA ILE A 113 16.70 26.22 -1.56
C ILE A 113 16.52 24.71 -1.65
N ARG A 114 16.00 24.09 -0.59
CA ARG A 114 15.70 22.66 -0.54
C ARG A 114 14.22 22.40 -0.34
N LEU A 115 13.73 21.35 -0.98
CA LEU A 115 12.37 20.87 -0.84
C LEU A 115 12.45 19.41 -0.39
N PRO A 116 11.97 19.05 0.81
CA PRO A 116 12.04 17.68 1.29
C PRO A 116 11.36 16.70 0.33
N TYR A 117 11.93 15.52 0.08
CA TYR A 117 11.25 14.49 -0.69
C TYR A 117 10.33 13.65 0.21
N ARG A 118 9.03 13.97 0.21
CA ARG A 118 8.05 13.37 1.14
C ARG A 118 7.55 11.96 0.78
N PHE A 119 7.83 11.48 -0.43
CA PHE A 119 7.26 10.22 -0.91
C PHE A 119 8.14 9.02 -0.53
N GLY A 120 7.52 7.87 -0.39
CA GLY A 120 8.14 6.64 0.06
C GLY A 120 8.77 6.77 1.45
N ARG A 121 9.86 6.04 1.66
CA ARG A 121 10.48 5.86 2.98
C ARG A 121 11.86 6.51 3.15
N CYS A 122 12.36 7.23 2.15
CA CYS A 122 13.74 7.75 2.17
C CYS A 122 14.01 8.65 3.38
N LEU A 123 13.15 9.64 3.64
CA LEU A 123 13.28 10.52 4.81
C LEU A 123 12.95 9.80 6.12
N TYR A 124 12.02 8.84 6.09
CA TYR A 124 11.67 8.01 7.24
C TYR A 124 12.88 7.20 7.73
N ASP A 125 13.52 6.44 6.84
CA ASP A 125 14.69 5.63 7.18
C ASP A 125 15.86 6.51 7.60
N ARG A 126 16.12 7.63 6.91
CA ARG A 126 17.19 8.55 7.29
C ARG A 126 16.95 9.19 8.66
N PHE A 127 15.72 9.57 8.97
CA PHE A 127 15.39 10.08 10.30
C PHE A 127 15.64 9.04 11.38
N HIS A 128 15.40 7.75 11.08
CA HIS A 128 15.70 6.66 11.98
C HIS A 128 17.22 6.50 12.22
N ASP A 129 18.03 6.67 11.18
CA ASP A 129 19.50 6.54 11.24
C ASP A 129 20.21 7.75 11.91
N LEU A 130 19.52 8.87 12.12
CA LEU A 130 20.06 10.02 12.85
C LEU A 130 20.15 9.70 14.36
N ALA A 131 21.37 9.45 14.84
CA ALA A 131 21.66 9.27 16.26
C ALA A 131 21.27 10.53 17.08
N GLN A 132 20.75 10.34 18.30
CA GLN A 132 20.58 11.38 19.33
C GLN A 132 19.49 12.45 19.12
N ILE A 133 18.36 12.16 18.47
CA ILE A 133 17.23 13.11 18.43
C ILE A 133 16.35 12.94 19.68
N ASN A 134 16.62 13.74 20.72
CA ASN A 134 15.88 13.77 22.00
C ASN A 134 14.49 14.43 21.91
N ARG A 135 14.12 15.06 20.77
CA ARG A 135 12.84 15.76 20.59
C ARG A 135 12.09 15.20 19.38
N PRO A 136 11.23 14.19 19.54
CA PRO A 136 10.64 13.48 18.41
C PRO A 136 9.60 14.28 17.60
N ASN A 137 9.12 15.42 18.10
CA ASN A 137 8.11 16.24 17.41
C ASN A 137 8.70 17.38 16.57
N HIS A 138 9.96 17.77 16.82
CA HIS A 138 10.59 18.89 16.15
C HIS A 138 12.06 18.60 15.86
N LEU A 139 12.49 18.84 14.64
CA LEU A 139 13.89 18.73 14.24
C LEU A 139 14.52 20.13 14.18
N LEU A 140 15.65 20.32 14.88
CA LEU A 140 16.36 21.59 14.89
C LEU A 140 17.02 21.86 13.52
N PRO A 141 17.26 23.13 13.13
CA PRO A 141 17.71 23.47 11.78
C PRO A 141 18.96 22.72 11.29
N HIS A 142 19.97 22.56 12.16
CA HIS A 142 21.19 21.82 11.83
C HIS A 142 20.92 20.33 11.55
N ASP A 143 19.99 19.71 12.29
CA ASP A 143 19.61 18.32 12.06
C ASP A 143 18.69 18.17 10.85
N VAL A 144 17.93 19.22 10.50
CA VAL A 144 17.20 19.30 9.22
C VAL A 144 18.19 19.27 8.05
N ASP A 145 19.29 20.03 8.12
CA ASP A 145 20.31 20.02 7.07
C ASP A 145 20.92 18.64 6.90
N LYS A 146 21.27 17.96 8.00
CA LYS A 146 21.75 16.57 7.99
C LYS A 146 20.74 15.60 7.40
N LEU A 147 19.47 15.70 7.81
CA LEU A 147 18.39 14.85 7.30
C LEU A 147 18.28 14.97 5.77
N LEU A 148 18.32 16.20 5.27
CA LEU A 148 18.14 16.53 3.85
C LEU A 148 19.43 16.43 3.01
N GLU A 149 20.60 16.25 3.62
CA GLU A 149 21.87 16.22 2.90
C GLU A 149 21.99 14.98 2.01
N GLY A 150 22.03 15.18 0.69
CA GLY A 150 22.12 14.08 -0.28
C GLY A 150 20.82 13.28 -0.41
N THR A 151 19.69 13.80 0.08
CA THR A 151 18.37 13.25 -0.26
C THR A 151 17.94 13.73 -1.65
N PRO A 152 17.01 13.02 -2.30
CA PRO A 152 16.42 13.49 -3.53
C PRO A 152 15.69 14.82 -3.37
N LYS A 153 15.60 15.60 -4.46
CA LYS A 153 14.81 16.83 -4.47
C LYS A 153 13.32 16.50 -4.43
N GLY A 154 12.58 17.18 -3.55
CA GLY A 154 11.13 17.08 -3.48
C GLY A 154 10.44 17.42 -4.79
N VAL A 155 9.41 16.65 -5.13
CA VAL A 155 8.55 16.88 -6.30
C VAL A 155 7.17 17.26 -5.80
N TYR A 156 6.64 18.39 -6.28
CA TYR A 156 5.39 18.96 -5.78
C TYR A 156 4.59 19.58 -6.91
N GLN A 157 3.29 19.74 -6.69
CA GLN A 157 2.40 20.39 -7.65
C GLN A 157 1.36 21.24 -6.95
N VAL A 158 1.27 22.50 -7.33
CA VAL A 158 0.22 23.42 -6.88
C VAL A 158 -0.46 24.01 -8.10
N GLY A 159 -1.75 23.67 -8.28
CA GLY A 159 -2.46 23.93 -9.53
C GLY A 159 -1.75 23.23 -10.68
N ASN A 160 -1.48 23.94 -11.77
CA ASN A 160 -0.74 23.42 -12.91
C ASN A 160 0.80 23.52 -12.74
N THR A 161 1.29 24.13 -11.67
CA THR A 161 2.73 24.34 -11.49
C THR A 161 3.36 23.15 -10.79
N VAL A 162 4.12 22.35 -11.53
CA VAL A 162 4.90 21.21 -11.03
C VAL A 162 6.34 21.65 -10.83
N ILE A 163 6.91 21.35 -9.67
CA ILE A 163 8.31 21.62 -9.36
C ILE A 163 9.07 20.35 -8.99
N GLY A 164 10.38 20.34 -9.22
CA GLY A 164 11.23 19.19 -8.92
C GLY A 164 12.60 19.27 -9.59
N PRO A 165 13.26 18.12 -9.84
CA PRO A 165 14.57 18.04 -10.48
C PRO A 165 14.71 18.77 -11.83
N PHE A 166 13.64 18.86 -12.61
CA PHE A 166 13.60 19.56 -13.90
C PHE A 166 13.30 21.06 -13.79
N GLY A 167 13.27 21.63 -12.58
CA GLY A 167 12.83 23.01 -12.40
C GLY A 167 11.30 23.06 -12.41
N ILE A 168 10.72 23.98 -13.19
CA ILE A 168 9.27 24.20 -13.24
C ILE A 168 8.69 23.63 -14.54
N ILE A 169 7.64 22.82 -14.41
CA ILE A 169 6.84 22.29 -15.53
C ILE A 169 5.39 22.70 -15.34
N THR A 170 4.70 23.01 -16.44
CA THR A 170 3.25 23.21 -16.43
C THR A 170 2.55 21.90 -16.78
N SER A 171 1.84 21.31 -15.81
CA SER A 171 1.02 20.11 -16.00
C SER A 171 -0.21 20.39 -16.86
N THR A 172 -0.72 19.35 -17.51
CA THR A 172 -2.00 19.42 -18.24
C THR A 172 -3.22 19.33 -17.32
N GLU A 173 -3.03 18.97 -16.05
CA GLU A 173 -4.12 18.86 -15.08
C GLU A 173 -3.71 19.44 -13.72
N PRO A 174 -4.55 20.28 -13.10
CA PRO A 174 -4.18 20.90 -11.83
C PRO A 174 -4.27 19.90 -10.68
N ARG A 175 -3.34 19.97 -9.72
CA ARG A 175 -3.32 19.12 -8.50
C ARG A 175 -2.90 19.92 -7.26
N ALA A 176 -3.16 19.35 -6.10
CA ALA A 176 -2.98 20.00 -4.79
C ALA A 176 -1.97 19.21 -3.91
N ILE A 177 -0.76 19.04 -4.42
CA ILE A 177 0.34 18.27 -3.82
C ILE A 177 1.38 19.26 -3.27
N TYR A 178 1.08 19.79 -2.09
CA TYR A 178 1.85 20.88 -1.48
C TYR A 178 3.18 20.42 -0.88
N PRO A 179 4.24 21.25 -0.95
CA PRO A 179 5.38 21.12 -0.06
C PRO A 179 4.96 21.29 1.39
N ASN A 180 5.52 20.45 2.27
CA ASN A 180 5.19 20.42 3.69
C ASN A 180 6.48 20.20 4.52
N LEU A 181 6.63 20.98 5.58
CA LEU A 181 7.73 20.86 6.54
C LEU A 181 7.35 20.01 7.76
N LYS A 182 6.09 19.57 7.85
CA LYS A 182 5.62 18.60 8.84
C LYS A 182 5.53 17.22 8.19
N LEU A 183 6.49 16.35 8.47
CA LEU A 183 6.66 15.08 7.76
C LEU A 183 6.40 13.88 8.67
N PRO A 184 5.79 12.79 8.15
CA PRO A 184 5.59 11.55 8.89
C PRO A 184 6.91 10.74 8.91
N LEU A 185 7.71 10.86 9.97
CA LEU A 185 9.10 10.36 9.97
C LEU A 185 9.39 9.19 10.92
N TRP A 186 8.50 8.84 11.86
CA TRP A 186 8.79 7.75 12.80
C TRP A 186 7.56 7.09 13.41
N HIS A 187 7.76 5.87 13.90
CA HIS A 187 6.84 5.14 14.78
C HIS A 187 7.48 4.97 16.15
N CYS A 188 6.66 4.95 17.20
CA CYS A 188 7.17 4.77 18.55
C CYS A 188 7.67 3.34 18.83
N GLU A 189 8.36 3.17 19.95
CA GLU A 189 8.98 1.90 20.34
C GLU A 189 7.94 0.83 20.72
N ASP A 190 6.77 1.26 21.21
CA ASP A 190 5.66 0.39 21.56
C ASP A 190 5.15 -0.43 20.36
N THR A 191 5.37 -1.74 20.42
CA THR A 191 4.98 -2.71 19.39
C THR A 191 3.47 -2.75 19.16
N GLY A 192 2.66 -2.28 20.12
CA GLY A 192 1.21 -2.16 20.01
C GLY A 192 0.72 -0.91 19.26
N CYS A 193 1.56 0.09 19.02
CA CYS A 193 1.15 1.37 18.42
C CYS A 193 1.55 1.45 16.94
N ASN A 194 0.59 1.41 16.00
CA ASN A 194 0.86 1.54 14.56
C ASN A 194 0.69 2.96 14.02
N THR A 195 0.68 3.98 14.90
CA THR A 195 0.50 5.37 14.50
C THR A 195 1.83 5.96 14.02
N ILE A 196 1.84 6.56 12.83
CA ILE A 196 2.96 7.35 12.36
C ILE A 196 2.94 8.75 12.97
N HIS A 197 4.08 9.16 13.53
CA HIS A 197 4.24 10.46 14.16
C HIS A 197 4.86 11.47 13.18
N HIS A 198 4.34 12.69 13.25
CA HIS A 198 4.79 13.78 12.41
C HIS A 198 5.86 14.61 13.15
N VAL A 199 6.87 15.04 12.40
CA VAL A 199 7.97 15.86 12.87
C VAL A 199 7.96 17.17 12.10
N ASP A 200 7.97 18.29 12.82
CA ASP A 200 8.14 19.60 12.21
C ASP A 200 9.63 19.88 11.97
N LEU A 201 10.00 20.14 10.72
CA LEU A 201 11.33 20.58 10.33
C LEU A 201 11.45 22.09 10.62
N LEU A 202 12.14 22.45 11.71
CA LEU A 202 12.26 23.84 12.10
C LEU A 202 13.23 24.57 11.16
N PRO A 203 12.84 25.73 10.61
CA PRO A 203 13.69 26.45 9.67
C PRO A 203 14.79 27.24 10.40
N HIS A 204 15.90 27.48 9.70
CA HIS A 204 16.97 28.40 10.12
C HIS A 204 16.43 29.80 10.41
N GLN A 205 17.09 30.54 11.32
CA GLN A 205 16.75 31.94 11.65
C GLN A 205 17.31 32.92 10.61
N THR A 206 17.05 32.67 9.32
CA THR A 206 17.38 33.58 8.21
C THR A 206 16.55 34.87 8.30
N ALA A 207 16.99 35.93 7.61
CA ALA A 207 16.28 37.21 7.58
C ALA A 207 14.81 37.02 7.17
N ILE A 208 14.56 36.27 6.09
CA ILE A 208 13.22 35.96 5.59
C ILE A 208 12.34 35.30 6.64
N ASN A 209 12.84 34.28 7.34
CA ASN A 209 12.06 33.56 8.35
C ASN A 209 11.75 34.43 9.58
N ARG A 210 12.69 35.31 9.98
CA ARG A 210 12.44 36.30 11.04
C ARG A 210 11.38 37.31 10.62
N ILE A 211 11.53 37.90 9.43
CA ILE A 211 10.57 38.87 8.87
C ILE A 211 9.19 38.23 8.71
N PHE A 212 9.10 37.00 8.18
CA PHE A 212 7.84 36.28 8.00
C PHE A 212 7.11 36.05 9.33
N ARG A 213 7.85 35.68 10.40
CA ARG A 213 7.26 35.57 11.75
C ARG A 213 6.77 36.92 12.26
N GLY A 214 7.55 37.99 12.05
CA GLY A 214 7.17 39.37 12.38
C GLY A 214 5.89 39.81 11.67
N ILE A 215 5.83 39.65 10.34
CA ILE A 215 4.64 39.92 9.50
C ILE A 215 3.42 39.17 10.04
N ASN A 216 3.54 37.87 10.33
CA ASN A 216 2.39 37.09 10.80
C ASN A 216 1.90 37.55 12.17
N ARG A 217 2.82 37.82 13.11
CA ARG A 217 2.48 38.27 14.45
C ARG A 217 1.78 39.63 14.39
N GLN A 218 2.37 40.60 13.70
CA GLN A 218 1.79 41.94 13.57
C GLN A 218 0.43 41.91 12.86
N ALA A 219 0.30 41.10 11.80
CA ALA A 219 -0.98 40.96 11.12
C ALA A 219 -2.10 40.49 12.06
N ILE A 220 -1.79 39.53 12.93
CA ILE A 220 -2.74 39.01 13.92
C ILE A 220 -3.03 40.03 15.01
N ASP A 221 -1.98 40.67 15.54
CA ASP A 221 -2.09 41.62 16.65
C ASP A 221 -2.86 42.90 16.25
N GLU A 222 -2.66 43.41 15.03
CA GLU A 222 -3.31 44.63 14.53
C GLU A 222 -4.68 44.40 13.87
N PHE A 223 -4.82 43.32 13.09
CA PHE A 223 -5.98 43.11 12.21
C PHE A 223 -6.82 41.87 12.58
N GLY A 224 -6.38 41.06 13.55
CA GLY A 224 -7.06 39.86 13.99
C GLY A 224 -6.84 38.64 13.09
N PRO A 225 -7.77 37.69 13.00
CA PRO A 225 -7.59 36.48 12.20
C PRO A 225 -7.56 36.78 10.69
N PRO A 226 -6.80 36.01 9.89
CA PRO A 226 -6.78 36.15 8.43
C PRO A 226 -8.10 35.69 7.81
N SER A 227 -8.42 36.24 6.64
CA SER A 227 -9.52 35.81 5.76
C SER A 227 -9.19 34.50 5.06
N GLU A 228 -10.22 33.85 4.50
CA GLU A 228 -10.13 32.46 4.02
C GLU A 228 -9.58 32.30 2.59
N TRP A 229 -8.84 33.29 2.08
CA TRP A 229 -8.29 33.32 0.72
C TRP A 229 -7.54 32.05 0.33
N LYS A 230 -6.79 31.49 1.28
CA LYS A 230 -6.00 30.27 1.06
C LYS A 230 -6.89 29.10 0.68
N GLU A 231 -8.03 28.90 1.34
CA GLU A 231 -8.90 27.76 1.06
C GLU A 231 -9.60 27.92 -0.29
N GLU A 232 -10.01 29.13 -0.64
CA GLU A 232 -10.65 29.37 -1.93
C GLU A 232 -9.67 29.21 -3.10
N LEU A 233 -8.51 29.87 -3.04
CA LEU A 233 -7.47 29.77 -4.09
C LEU A 233 -6.87 28.36 -4.20
N LYS A 234 -6.75 27.64 -3.08
CA LYS A 234 -6.29 26.25 -3.04
C LYS A 234 -7.14 25.33 -3.90
N TRP A 235 -8.44 25.58 -3.99
CA TRP A 235 -9.39 24.69 -4.66
C TRP A 235 -10.01 25.29 -5.93
N ARG A 236 -9.65 26.52 -6.31
CA ARG A 236 -10.25 27.22 -7.44
C ARG A 236 -10.05 26.50 -8.77
N HIS A 237 -8.91 25.83 -8.92
CA HIS A 237 -8.59 24.97 -10.06
C HIS A 237 -9.48 23.73 -10.20
N ARG A 238 -10.43 23.50 -9.28
CA ARG A 238 -11.37 22.39 -9.37
C ARG A 238 -12.42 22.65 -10.42
N ASP A 239 -12.51 21.71 -11.35
CA ASP A 239 -13.49 21.72 -12.42
C ASP A 239 -14.90 21.44 -11.88
N SER A 240 -15.93 22.00 -12.52
CA SER A 240 -17.34 21.69 -12.23
C SER A 240 -17.65 20.19 -12.37
N ARG A 241 -16.88 19.46 -13.19
CA ARG A 241 -16.92 18.00 -13.31
C ARG A 241 -16.63 17.24 -12.00
N TRP A 242 -16.10 17.90 -10.97
CA TRP A 242 -15.78 17.29 -9.66
C TRP A 242 -16.73 17.71 -8.54
N GLU A 243 -17.97 18.10 -8.87
CA GLU A 243 -19.01 18.45 -7.91
C GLU A 243 -19.24 17.34 -6.86
N ASN A 244 -19.10 16.08 -7.27
CA ASN A 244 -19.23 14.90 -6.40
C ASN A 244 -17.87 14.32 -5.94
N GLY A 245 -16.86 15.18 -5.83
CA GLY A 245 -15.48 14.80 -5.51
C GLY A 245 -14.67 14.40 -6.74
N ARG A 246 -13.34 14.52 -6.61
CA ARG A 246 -12.39 14.15 -7.65
C ARG A 246 -12.08 12.67 -7.56
N LYS A 247 -12.21 11.96 -8.68
CA LYS A 247 -11.78 10.56 -8.79
C LYS A 247 -10.26 10.48 -8.87
N TYR A 248 -9.67 9.46 -8.26
CA TYR A 248 -8.22 9.24 -8.28
C TYR A 248 -7.41 10.45 -7.75
N SER A 249 -7.91 11.12 -6.71
CA SER A 249 -7.34 12.40 -6.24
C SER A 249 -5.89 12.31 -5.77
N ASP A 250 -5.42 11.11 -5.47
CA ASP A 250 -4.08 10.77 -4.96
C ASP A 250 -3.32 9.83 -5.92
N VAL A 251 -3.63 9.87 -7.23
CA VAL A 251 -2.96 9.01 -8.22
C VAL A 251 -1.44 9.21 -8.27
N ILE A 252 -0.97 10.44 -7.98
CA ILE A 252 0.46 10.72 -7.95
C ILE A 252 1.11 10.09 -6.71
N GLU A 253 0.47 10.19 -5.54
CA GLU A 253 0.89 9.48 -4.33
C GLU A 253 0.91 7.96 -4.56
N MET A 254 -0.09 7.41 -5.24
CA MET A 254 -0.14 6.00 -5.65
C MET A 254 1.05 5.62 -6.53
N ILE A 255 1.37 6.44 -7.53
CA ILE A 255 2.54 6.21 -8.39
C ILE A 255 3.84 6.36 -7.61
N ALA A 256 3.90 7.26 -6.63
CA ALA A 256 5.12 7.52 -5.87
C ALA A 256 5.43 6.40 -4.85
N ASP A 257 4.41 5.93 -4.13
CA ASP A 257 4.54 5.01 -2.99
C ASP A 257 4.26 3.55 -3.35
N CYS A 258 3.42 3.28 -4.36
CA CYS A 258 2.96 1.93 -4.69
C CYS A 258 3.51 1.35 -6.00
N ILE A 259 4.02 2.19 -6.90
CA ILE A 259 4.65 1.79 -8.16
C ILE A 259 6.11 2.23 -8.10
N VAL A 260 7.00 1.29 -7.77
CA VAL A 260 8.39 1.60 -7.40
C VAL A 260 9.39 0.88 -8.31
N GLY A 261 10.63 1.37 -8.35
CA GLY A 261 11.73 0.78 -9.13
C GLY A 261 11.39 0.48 -10.60
N GLN A 262 11.50 -0.78 -11.02
CA GLN A 262 11.27 -1.22 -12.41
C GLN A 262 9.82 -1.02 -12.85
N GLU A 263 8.84 -1.16 -11.94
CA GLU A 263 7.44 -0.87 -12.26
C GLU A 263 7.25 0.59 -12.68
N ARG A 264 7.88 1.55 -11.99
CA ARG A 264 7.79 2.99 -12.34
C ARG A 264 8.61 3.34 -13.58
N LEU A 265 9.75 2.70 -13.75
CA LEU A 265 10.53 2.82 -14.98
C LEU A 265 9.69 2.39 -16.18
N ALA A 266 9.01 1.25 -16.08
CA ALA A 266 8.13 0.75 -17.12
C ALA A 266 6.93 1.69 -17.38
N LEU A 267 6.33 2.26 -16.33
CA LEU A 267 5.29 3.28 -16.46
C LEU A 267 5.79 4.53 -17.19
N THR A 268 6.99 5.00 -16.86
CA THR A 268 7.62 6.15 -17.52
C THR A 268 7.94 5.86 -18.99
N ALA A 269 8.50 4.68 -19.28
CA ALA A 269 8.77 4.24 -20.64
C ALA A 269 7.47 4.10 -21.47
N HIS A 270 6.38 3.64 -20.83
CA HIS A 270 5.06 3.56 -21.45
C HIS A 270 4.50 4.96 -21.74
N ALA A 271 4.57 5.89 -20.79
CA ALA A 271 4.19 7.29 -20.98
C ALA A 271 4.94 7.96 -22.15
N LEU A 272 6.23 7.66 -22.33
CA LEU A 272 7.07 8.13 -23.43
C LEU A 272 6.72 7.51 -24.81
N ARG A 273 5.83 6.52 -24.85
CA ARG A 273 5.23 5.96 -26.08
C ARG A 273 3.83 6.50 -26.35
N GLY A 274 3.13 6.92 -25.31
CA GLY A 274 1.73 7.32 -25.34
C GLY A 274 1.47 8.70 -25.96
N VAL A 275 0.28 9.23 -25.68
CA VAL A 275 -0.25 10.47 -26.29
C VAL A 275 0.62 11.68 -25.96
N GLY A 276 1.16 11.76 -24.73
CA GLY A 276 2.00 12.86 -24.26
C GLY A 276 3.46 12.86 -24.74
N LYS A 277 3.88 11.87 -25.54
CA LYS A 277 5.31 11.61 -25.83
C LYS A 277 6.12 12.82 -26.32
N LEU A 278 5.52 13.66 -27.18
CA LEU A 278 6.23 14.81 -27.76
C LEU A 278 6.52 15.88 -26.70
N ALA A 279 5.53 16.19 -25.86
CA ALA A 279 5.68 17.14 -24.77
C ALA A 279 6.67 16.63 -23.72
N LEU A 280 6.57 15.35 -23.34
CA LEU A 280 7.52 14.73 -22.40
C LEU A 280 8.97 14.80 -22.93
N ARG A 281 9.20 14.48 -24.21
CA ARG A 281 10.53 14.59 -24.82
C ARG A 281 11.00 16.04 -24.94
N GLN A 282 10.09 16.99 -25.12
CA GLN A 282 10.42 18.41 -25.14
C GLN A 282 10.89 18.89 -23.76
N ILE A 283 10.20 18.50 -22.68
CA ILE A 283 10.62 18.79 -21.30
C ILE A 283 12.05 18.27 -21.07
N LEU A 284 12.32 17.02 -21.45
CA LEU A 284 13.63 16.40 -21.30
C LEU A 284 14.74 17.04 -22.16
N SER A 285 14.38 17.79 -23.20
CA SER A 285 15.32 18.47 -24.10
C SER A 285 15.66 19.90 -23.68
N LYS A 286 14.98 20.46 -22.68
CA LYS A 286 15.20 21.82 -22.18
C LYS A 286 16.30 21.85 -21.10
N PRO A 287 17.04 22.97 -20.98
CA PRO A 287 17.95 23.20 -19.86
C PRO A 287 17.24 22.95 -18.52
N PRO A 288 17.93 22.38 -17.51
CA PRO A 288 19.39 22.13 -17.46
C PRO A 288 19.83 20.86 -18.20
N ARG A 289 18.90 20.09 -18.78
CA ARG A 289 19.20 18.83 -19.47
C ARG A 289 19.65 19.09 -20.92
N LYS A 290 20.40 18.13 -21.46
CA LYS A 290 20.91 18.16 -22.85
C LYS A 290 19.89 17.51 -23.77
N LYS A 291 19.82 17.95 -25.03
CA LYS A 291 18.98 17.34 -26.07
C LYS A 291 19.17 15.82 -26.17
N SER A 292 20.40 15.32 -26.00
CA SER A 292 20.72 13.89 -25.99
C SER A 292 19.95 13.08 -24.93
N ASN A 293 19.45 13.72 -23.87
CA ASN A 293 18.70 13.05 -22.81
C ASN A 293 17.29 12.65 -23.24
N SER A 294 16.74 13.29 -24.28
CA SER A 294 15.45 12.93 -24.86
C SER A 294 15.57 12.04 -26.11
N GLU A 295 16.79 11.69 -26.52
CA GLU A 295 17.09 10.86 -27.69
C GLU A 295 17.25 9.37 -27.30
N GLY A 296 16.80 8.47 -28.18
CA GLY A 296 16.82 7.01 -27.95
C GLY A 296 15.43 6.40 -27.76
N SER A 297 15.41 5.10 -27.47
CA SER A 297 14.17 4.36 -27.21
C SER A 297 13.50 4.83 -25.90
N PRO A 298 12.18 4.71 -25.75
CA PRO A 298 11.49 5.08 -24.51
C PRO A 298 12.06 4.42 -23.25
N ASP A 299 12.48 3.15 -23.33
CA ASP A 299 13.08 2.41 -22.21
C ASP A 299 14.46 2.97 -21.86
N GLU A 300 15.30 3.26 -22.86
CA GLU A 300 16.62 3.87 -22.66
C GLU A 300 16.54 5.28 -22.08
N VAL A 301 15.50 6.04 -22.45
CA VAL A 301 15.27 7.37 -21.89
C VAL A 301 14.82 7.24 -20.45
N ALA A 302 13.84 6.38 -20.15
CA ALA A 302 13.32 6.17 -18.80
C ALA A 302 14.40 5.64 -17.83
N SER A 303 15.28 4.74 -18.29
CA SER A 303 16.36 4.16 -17.46
C SER A 303 17.45 5.16 -17.08
N ARG A 304 17.55 6.31 -17.77
CA ARG A 304 18.50 7.38 -17.44
C ARG A 304 17.96 8.35 -16.39
N LEU A 305 16.67 8.30 -16.09
CA LEU A 305 16.01 9.21 -15.16
C LEU A 305 16.03 8.65 -13.73
N THR A 306 16.26 9.50 -12.75
CA THR A 306 16.08 9.14 -11.34
C THR A 306 14.59 8.93 -11.01
N PRO A 307 14.25 8.22 -9.93
CA PRO A 307 12.88 8.10 -9.42
C PRO A 307 12.05 9.39 -9.39
N GLU A 308 12.66 10.49 -8.95
CA GLU A 308 12.01 11.78 -8.77
C GLU A 308 11.83 12.50 -10.11
N GLU A 309 12.79 12.32 -11.03
CA GLU A 309 12.65 12.77 -12.41
C GLU A 309 11.53 12.03 -13.13
N GLN A 310 11.45 10.71 -12.95
CA GLN A 310 10.33 9.90 -13.47
C GLN A 310 9.00 10.42 -12.92
N LEU A 311 8.91 10.63 -11.60
CA LEU A 311 7.69 11.14 -10.96
C LEU A 311 7.29 12.52 -11.48
N GLN A 312 8.23 13.47 -11.54
CA GLN A 312 7.95 14.81 -12.05
C GLN A 312 7.48 14.79 -13.51
N LEU A 313 8.07 13.91 -14.33
CA LEU A 313 7.66 13.73 -15.72
C LEU A 313 6.24 13.14 -15.83
N LEU A 314 5.89 12.18 -14.98
CA LEU A 314 4.55 11.59 -14.94
C LEU A 314 3.49 12.59 -14.46
N MET A 315 3.84 13.50 -13.55
CA MET A 315 2.96 14.59 -13.09
C MET A 315 2.58 15.61 -14.18
N TYR A 316 3.29 15.62 -15.31
CA TYR A 316 2.87 16.41 -16.47
C TYR A 316 1.53 15.94 -17.05
N LEU A 317 1.28 14.63 -17.05
CA LEU A 317 0.11 14.01 -17.67
C LEU A 317 -1.16 14.24 -16.85
N ASP A 318 -2.32 14.05 -17.47
CA ASP A 318 -3.61 13.97 -16.79
C ASP A 318 -3.84 12.60 -16.12
N ASP A 319 -4.68 12.58 -15.09
CA ASP A 319 -5.07 11.44 -14.27
C ASP A 319 -5.69 10.33 -15.14
N GLY A 320 -6.43 10.69 -16.19
CA GLY A 320 -7.04 9.73 -17.12
C GLY A 320 -6.00 8.91 -17.86
N SER A 321 -5.01 9.60 -18.45
CA SER A 321 -3.86 8.95 -19.09
C SER A 321 -3.07 8.07 -18.13
N LEU A 322 -2.82 8.55 -16.90
CA LEU A 322 -2.09 7.79 -15.88
C LEU A 322 -2.82 6.52 -15.49
N VAL A 323 -4.14 6.59 -15.26
CA VAL A 323 -4.99 5.45 -14.93
C VAL A 323 -4.96 4.40 -16.05
N GLU A 324 -5.10 4.82 -17.30
CA GLU A 324 -5.07 3.92 -18.46
C GLU A 324 -3.71 3.21 -18.58
N TYR A 325 -2.60 3.95 -18.45
CA TYR A 325 -1.26 3.37 -18.53
C TYR A 325 -0.97 2.37 -17.40
N VAL A 326 -1.43 2.66 -16.18
CA VAL A 326 -1.30 1.72 -15.05
C VAL A 326 -2.10 0.45 -15.32
N ASP A 327 -3.36 0.57 -15.73
CA ASP A 327 -4.20 -0.59 -16.06
C ASP A 327 -3.59 -1.46 -17.17
N GLU A 328 -3.07 -0.84 -18.23
CA GLU A 328 -2.42 -1.56 -19.32
C GLU A 328 -1.20 -2.36 -18.84
N LEU A 329 -0.38 -1.76 -17.98
CA LEU A 329 0.84 -2.42 -17.49
C LEU A 329 0.54 -3.51 -16.46
N VAL A 330 -0.52 -3.36 -15.66
CA VAL A 330 -1.04 -4.42 -14.79
C VAL A 330 -1.59 -5.56 -15.64
N ALA A 331 -2.40 -5.27 -16.66
CA ALA A 331 -2.95 -6.28 -17.56
C ALA A 331 -1.84 -7.05 -18.31
N LYS A 332 -0.75 -6.38 -18.68
CA LYS A 332 0.45 -6.99 -19.30
C LYS A 332 1.37 -7.71 -18.29
N LYS A 333 1.03 -7.71 -16.99
CA LYS A 333 1.84 -8.26 -15.89
C LYS A 333 3.26 -7.66 -15.82
N VAL A 334 3.41 -6.41 -16.27
CA VAL A 334 4.65 -5.64 -16.14
C VAL A 334 4.72 -5.04 -14.74
N ILE A 335 3.61 -4.42 -14.30
CA ILE A 335 3.38 -4.13 -12.87
C ILE A 335 2.83 -5.41 -12.25
N LYS A 336 3.58 -6.02 -11.33
CA LYS A 336 3.29 -7.37 -10.82
C LYS A 336 2.70 -7.26 -9.42
N ILE A 337 1.38 -7.43 -9.36
CA ILE A 337 0.64 -7.34 -8.11
C ILE A 337 0.19 -8.74 -7.72
N PRO A 338 0.61 -9.22 -6.54
CA PRO A 338 0.13 -10.48 -5.97
C PRO A 338 -1.38 -10.59 -5.92
N LEU A 339 -1.87 -11.84 -5.95
CA LEU A 339 -3.29 -12.10 -5.71
C LEU A 339 -3.63 -11.74 -4.26
N GLY A 340 -4.64 -10.89 -4.08
CA GLY A 340 -5.09 -10.46 -2.75
C GLY A 340 -4.41 -9.21 -2.19
N ASP A 341 -3.35 -8.72 -2.84
CA ASP A 341 -2.70 -7.46 -2.48
C ASP A 341 -3.51 -6.28 -3.04
N ILE A 342 -3.76 -5.30 -2.18
CA ILE A 342 -4.36 -4.02 -2.52
C ILE A 342 -3.42 -2.94 -2.01
N ARG A 343 -2.68 -2.35 -2.94
CA ARG A 343 -1.75 -1.28 -2.64
C ARG A 343 -2.50 0.03 -2.46
N ARG A 344 -2.07 0.81 -1.47
CA ARG A 344 -2.58 2.14 -1.13
C ARG A 344 -1.39 3.04 -0.78
N PRO A 345 -1.44 4.34 -1.10
CA PRO A 345 -0.39 5.25 -0.66
C PRO A 345 -0.39 5.31 0.87
N GLU A 346 0.79 5.19 1.47
CA GLU A 346 0.98 5.39 2.92
C GLU A 346 0.71 6.85 3.28
N PHE A 347 1.04 7.78 2.39
CA PHE A 347 0.96 9.22 2.63
C PHE A 347 0.13 9.96 1.57
N SER A 348 -1.18 9.98 1.76
CA SER A 348 -2.08 10.75 0.89
C SER A 348 -2.14 12.23 1.32
N ALA A 349 -2.06 13.15 0.35
CA ALA A 349 -2.29 14.58 0.62
C ALA A 349 -3.75 14.82 1.07
N ALA A 350 -3.98 15.96 1.73
CA ALA A 350 -5.32 16.35 2.14
C ALA A 350 -6.19 16.67 0.90
N GLY A 351 -7.10 15.76 0.54
CA GLY A 351 -8.21 15.99 -0.40
C GLY A 351 -9.42 16.64 0.27
N ARG A 352 -10.45 16.97 -0.52
CA ARG A 352 -11.78 17.31 0.02
C ARG A 352 -12.51 16.05 0.48
N GLY A 353 -13.48 16.19 1.39
CA GLY A 353 -14.16 15.04 2.01
C GLY A 353 -14.86 14.06 1.05
N GLN A 354 -15.21 14.49 -0.16
CA GLN A 354 -15.82 13.63 -1.20
C GLN A 354 -14.80 13.07 -2.21
N ASP A 355 -13.53 13.47 -2.12
CA ASP A 355 -12.49 12.98 -3.01
C ASP A 355 -12.26 11.48 -2.81
N GLN A 356 -12.03 10.80 -3.92
CA GLN A 356 -11.95 9.36 -3.97
C GLN A 356 -10.50 8.95 -4.14
N ARG A 357 -10.03 8.15 -3.20
CA ARG A 357 -8.66 7.65 -3.17
C ARG A 357 -8.47 6.50 -4.14
N SER A 358 -7.24 6.33 -4.57
CA SER A 358 -6.83 5.30 -5.50
C SER A 358 -6.51 4.02 -4.74
N GLU A 359 -6.88 2.88 -5.32
CA GLU A 359 -6.45 1.55 -4.88
C GLU A 359 -5.96 0.77 -6.09
N LEU A 360 -4.91 -0.04 -5.90
CA LEU A 360 -4.27 -0.76 -6.99
C LEU A 360 -4.19 -2.24 -6.66
N SER A 361 -4.72 -3.09 -7.54
CA SER A 361 -4.71 -4.55 -7.41
C SER A 361 -4.33 -5.23 -8.73
N VAL A 362 -4.28 -6.55 -8.74
CA VAL A 362 -4.12 -7.37 -9.96
C VAL A 362 -5.15 -7.06 -11.06
N LEU A 363 -6.28 -6.43 -10.72
CA LEU A 363 -7.34 -6.05 -11.66
C LEU A 363 -7.18 -4.62 -12.22
N GLY A 364 -6.14 -3.90 -11.81
CA GLY A 364 -5.85 -2.52 -12.23
C GLY A 364 -6.02 -1.51 -11.10
N ILE A 365 -6.01 -0.23 -11.45
CA ILE A 365 -6.24 0.87 -10.50
C ILE A 365 -7.72 1.23 -10.44
N ARG A 366 -8.28 1.50 -9.26
CA ARG A 366 -9.65 2.01 -9.11
C ARG A 366 -9.68 3.27 -8.26
N SER A 367 -10.75 4.03 -8.44
CA SER A 367 -11.14 5.12 -7.55
C SER A 367 -12.09 4.54 -6.52
N TYR A 368 -11.62 4.35 -5.28
CA TYR A 368 -12.40 3.74 -4.21
C TYR A 368 -13.60 4.62 -3.86
N GLN A 369 -14.77 4.00 -3.86
CA GLN A 369 -16.03 4.65 -3.51
C GLN A 369 -16.70 3.89 -2.37
N PRO A 370 -17.16 4.57 -1.31
CA PRO A 370 -18.07 3.95 -0.36
C PRO A 370 -19.38 3.60 -1.09
N ASN A 371 -20.04 2.53 -0.64
CA ASN A 371 -21.36 2.08 -1.13
C ASN A 371 -21.41 1.66 -2.61
N ALA A 372 -20.55 0.72 -3.02
CA ALA A 372 -20.47 0.18 -4.39
C ALA A 372 -21.83 -0.25 -5.00
N ILE A 373 -22.76 -0.80 -4.20
CA ILE A 373 -24.11 -1.18 -4.66
C ILE A 373 -24.91 0.04 -5.15
N SER A 374 -24.88 1.14 -4.40
CA SER A 374 -25.58 2.37 -4.78
C SER A 374 -24.98 2.96 -6.05
N ASN A 375 -23.65 2.92 -6.17
CA ASN A 375 -22.94 3.42 -7.35
C ASN A 375 -23.25 2.57 -8.60
N LEU A 376 -23.27 1.24 -8.47
CA LEU A 376 -23.68 0.33 -9.54
C LEU A 376 -25.12 0.62 -9.99
N SER A 377 -26.06 0.75 -9.05
CA SER A 377 -27.46 1.05 -9.35
C SER A 377 -27.61 2.39 -10.07
N ALA A 378 -26.98 3.45 -9.57
CA ALA A 378 -27.01 4.78 -10.16
C ALA A 378 -26.40 4.78 -11.58
N LEU A 379 -25.27 4.10 -11.76
CA LEU A 379 -24.58 4.05 -13.04
C LEU A 379 -25.36 3.27 -14.10
N ILE A 380 -25.95 2.12 -13.74
CA ILE A 380 -26.84 1.38 -14.63
C ILE A 380 -28.02 2.25 -15.03
N TRP A 381 -28.68 2.89 -14.06
CA TRP A 381 -29.82 3.75 -14.34
C TRP A 381 -29.46 4.86 -15.33
N GLN A 382 -28.39 5.61 -15.05
CA GLN A 382 -27.93 6.71 -15.90
C GLN A 382 -27.54 6.23 -17.31
N ALA A 383 -26.88 5.07 -17.42
CA ALA A 383 -26.52 4.51 -18.71
C ALA A 383 -27.76 4.19 -19.55
N TYR A 384 -28.74 3.46 -18.99
CA TYR A 384 -29.98 3.12 -19.71
C TYR A 384 -30.86 4.34 -20.03
N GLU A 385 -30.89 5.34 -19.14
CA GLU A 385 -31.57 6.62 -19.36
C GLU A 385 -30.93 7.39 -20.52
N SER A 386 -29.60 7.50 -20.52
CA SER A 386 -28.86 8.22 -21.57
C SER A 386 -28.94 7.57 -22.94
N GLU A 387 -29.06 6.24 -23.00
CA GLU A 387 -29.23 5.46 -24.23
C GLU A 387 -30.71 5.32 -24.64
N GLY A 388 -31.65 5.87 -23.87
CA GLY A 388 -33.09 5.85 -24.20
C GLY A 388 -33.75 4.47 -24.12
N VAL A 389 -33.15 3.52 -23.41
CA VAL A 389 -33.58 2.10 -23.34
C VAL A 389 -34.17 1.69 -21.98
N LEU A 390 -34.74 2.64 -21.23
CA LEU A 390 -35.35 2.36 -19.91
C LEU A 390 -36.47 1.29 -19.96
N ASN A 391 -37.18 1.17 -21.08
CA ASN A 391 -38.19 0.12 -21.26
C ASN A 391 -37.57 -1.28 -21.28
N GLU A 392 -36.37 -1.42 -21.85
CA GLU A 392 -35.62 -2.68 -21.84
C GLU A 392 -35.18 -3.03 -20.42
N LEU A 393 -34.70 -2.04 -19.65
CA LEU A 393 -34.36 -2.23 -18.24
C LEU A 393 -35.59 -2.69 -17.44
N ALA A 394 -36.73 -2.01 -17.59
CA ALA A 394 -37.96 -2.39 -16.92
C ALA A 394 -38.39 -3.83 -17.26
N TRP A 395 -38.25 -4.24 -18.52
CA TRP A 395 -38.51 -5.61 -18.94
C TRP A 395 -37.57 -6.61 -18.27
N LYS A 396 -36.25 -6.34 -18.23
CA LYS A 396 -35.27 -7.20 -17.54
C LYS A 396 -35.56 -7.33 -16.04
N LEU A 397 -36.04 -6.26 -15.40
CA LEU A 397 -36.33 -6.19 -13.97
C LEU A 397 -37.72 -6.70 -13.56
N ARG A 398 -38.56 -7.17 -14.50
CA ARG A 398 -39.97 -7.54 -14.27
C ARG A 398 -40.24 -8.54 -13.14
N GLN A 399 -39.24 -9.34 -12.77
CA GLN A 399 -39.35 -10.35 -11.70
C GLN A 399 -38.82 -9.87 -10.34
N ALA A 400 -38.13 -8.74 -10.27
CA ALA A 400 -37.44 -8.29 -9.05
C ALA A 400 -38.37 -7.66 -8.00
N GLY A 401 -39.61 -7.30 -8.37
CA GLY A 401 -40.56 -6.61 -7.50
C GLY A 401 -40.09 -5.20 -7.08
N GLY A 402 -41.00 -4.35 -6.60
CA GLY A 402 -40.69 -2.99 -6.14
C GLY A 402 -41.78 -1.99 -6.50
N LYS A 403 -41.89 -0.88 -5.75
CA LYS A 403 -42.89 0.17 -5.98
C LYS A 403 -42.46 1.13 -7.10
N SER A 404 -41.18 1.12 -7.48
CA SER A 404 -40.64 1.92 -8.58
C SER A 404 -39.57 1.14 -9.36
N PRO A 405 -39.28 1.49 -10.64
CA PRO A 405 -38.22 0.85 -11.41
C PRO A 405 -36.83 0.92 -10.77
N ARG A 406 -36.52 2.02 -10.07
CA ARG A 406 -35.27 2.16 -9.30
C ARG A 406 -35.23 1.21 -8.11
N GLU A 407 -36.34 1.04 -7.40
CA GLU A 407 -36.44 0.06 -6.31
C GLU A 407 -36.31 -1.36 -6.86
N SER A 408 -36.91 -1.66 -8.01
CA SER A 408 -36.76 -2.96 -8.68
C SER A 408 -35.32 -3.24 -9.10
N LEU A 409 -34.58 -2.23 -9.58
CA LEU A 409 -33.15 -2.37 -9.86
C LEU A 409 -32.37 -2.68 -8.58
N PHE A 410 -32.63 -1.97 -7.49
CA PHE A 410 -31.95 -2.18 -6.21
C PHE A 410 -32.25 -3.56 -5.62
N ASN A 411 -33.53 -4.00 -5.65
CA ASN A 411 -33.93 -5.34 -5.24
C ASN A 411 -33.26 -6.41 -6.10
N TYR A 412 -33.21 -6.20 -7.43
CA TYR A 412 -32.54 -7.13 -8.33
C TYR A 412 -31.06 -7.28 -8.02
N ILE A 413 -30.34 -6.17 -7.74
CA ILE A 413 -28.93 -6.21 -7.34
C ILE A 413 -28.74 -6.96 -6.03
N ARG A 414 -29.59 -6.70 -5.03
CA ARG A 414 -29.53 -7.37 -3.74
C ARG A 414 -29.78 -8.87 -3.85
N ASP A 415 -30.76 -9.28 -4.66
CA ASP A 415 -31.23 -10.66 -4.72
C ASP A 415 -30.36 -11.53 -5.67
N LYS A 416 -29.79 -10.95 -6.73
CA LYS A 416 -28.96 -11.67 -7.72
C LYS A 416 -27.45 -11.52 -7.51
N GLY A 417 -27.02 -10.49 -6.78
CA GLY A 417 -25.61 -10.15 -6.61
C GLY A 417 -25.04 -9.33 -7.78
N PRO A 418 -23.96 -8.57 -7.53
CA PRO A 418 -23.42 -7.63 -8.51
C PRO A 418 -22.77 -8.30 -9.73
N GLU A 419 -22.23 -9.52 -9.60
CA GLU A 419 -21.64 -10.29 -10.70
C GLU A 419 -22.66 -10.58 -11.80
N VAL A 420 -23.83 -11.09 -11.40
CA VAL A 420 -24.93 -11.42 -12.31
C VAL A 420 -25.48 -10.15 -12.95
N VAL A 421 -25.63 -9.08 -12.17
CA VAL A 421 -26.11 -7.78 -12.66
C VAL A 421 -25.19 -7.22 -13.75
N VAL A 422 -23.87 -7.24 -13.53
CA VAL A 422 -22.92 -6.74 -14.54
C VAL A 422 -23.00 -7.59 -15.81
N LYS A 423 -23.06 -8.92 -15.70
CA LYS A 423 -23.21 -9.82 -16.84
C LYS A 423 -24.50 -9.55 -17.63
N GLU A 424 -25.64 -9.49 -16.95
CA GLU A 424 -26.96 -9.44 -17.59
C GLU A 424 -27.39 -8.03 -18.00
N LEU A 425 -27.04 -6.99 -17.22
CA LEU A 425 -27.52 -5.62 -17.45
C LEU A 425 -26.48 -4.71 -18.11
N VAL A 426 -25.17 -4.99 -17.98
CA VAL A 426 -24.11 -4.14 -18.55
C VAL A 426 -23.49 -4.79 -19.79
N LEU A 427 -22.88 -5.96 -19.62
CA LEU A 427 -22.12 -6.64 -20.68
C LEU A 427 -22.99 -7.24 -21.80
N SER A 428 -24.32 -7.25 -21.63
CA SER A 428 -25.27 -7.70 -22.65
C SER A 428 -25.48 -6.71 -23.80
N SER A 429 -24.98 -5.46 -23.68
CA SER A 429 -25.09 -4.43 -24.73
C SER A 429 -23.77 -3.69 -24.90
N ALA A 430 -23.30 -3.60 -26.16
CA ALA A 430 -22.07 -2.89 -26.50
C ALA A 430 -22.16 -1.38 -26.19
N ALA A 431 -23.33 -0.77 -26.42
CA ALA A 431 -23.54 0.66 -26.14
C ALA A 431 -23.45 0.95 -24.63
N LEU A 432 -24.16 0.17 -23.81
CA LEU A 432 -24.14 0.29 -22.36
C LEU A 432 -22.75 -0.01 -21.79
N THR A 433 -22.08 -1.05 -22.29
CA THR A 433 -20.72 -1.41 -21.90
C THR A 433 -19.76 -0.25 -22.18
N LYS A 434 -19.79 0.33 -23.37
CA LYS A 434 -18.95 1.48 -23.75
C LYS A 434 -19.20 2.69 -22.85
N ARG A 435 -20.46 3.00 -22.56
CA ARG A 435 -20.82 4.13 -21.70
C ARG A 435 -20.28 3.93 -20.28
N ILE A 436 -20.55 2.79 -19.68
CA ILE A 436 -20.12 2.45 -18.32
C ILE A 436 -18.59 2.41 -18.22
N CYS A 437 -17.91 1.77 -19.18
CA CYS A 437 -16.44 1.75 -19.25
C CYS A 437 -15.83 3.15 -19.26
N THR A 438 -16.44 4.08 -19.99
CA THR A 438 -15.99 5.48 -20.06
C THR A 438 -16.11 6.19 -18.70
N GLU A 439 -17.22 5.97 -17.99
CA GLU A 439 -17.50 6.58 -16.68
C GLU A 439 -16.57 6.05 -15.56
N VAL A 440 -16.24 4.76 -15.61
CA VAL A 440 -15.35 4.12 -14.61
C VAL A 440 -13.88 4.13 -15.00
N LYS A 441 -13.54 4.69 -16.19
CA LYS A 441 -12.17 4.71 -16.73
C LYS A 441 -11.59 3.30 -16.88
N LEU A 442 -12.33 2.42 -17.55
CA LEU A 442 -11.90 1.08 -17.95
C LEU A 442 -11.77 1.05 -19.48
N ALA A 443 -10.59 0.70 -19.99
CA ALA A 443 -10.39 0.57 -21.43
C ALA A 443 -11.26 -0.56 -22.00
N LEU A 444 -11.97 -0.30 -23.09
CA LEU A 444 -12.82 -1.31 -23.76
C LEU A 444 -12.02 -2.53 -24.24
N SER A 445 -10.74 -2.36 -24.55
CA SER A 445 -9.84 -3.46 -24.91
C SER A 445 -9.67 -4.49 -23.78
N HIS A 446 -9.95 -4.10 -22.53
CA HIS A 446 -9.88 -4.98 -21.36
C HIS A 446 -11.20 -5.69 -21.05
N VAL A 447 -12.26 -5.42 -21.82
CA VAL A 447 -13.60 -5.98 -21.63
C VAL A 447 -13.98 -6.77 -22.89
N THR A 448 -14.12 -8.08 -22.74
CA THR A 448 -14.67 -8.95 -23.77
C THR A 448 -16.07 -9.42 -23.36
N SER A 449 -16.94 -9.69 -24.33
CA SER A 449 -18.28 -10.21 -24.03
C SER A 449 -18.14 -11.58 -23.36
N SER A 450 -18.68 -11.71 -22.14
CA SER A 450 -18.87 -12.93 -21.35
C SER A 450 -17.67 -13.56 -20.61
N ASP A 451 -16.50 -12.91 -20.51
CA ASP A 451 -15.40 -13.43 -19.69
C ASP A 451 -15.55 -13.02 -18.21
N ASP A 452 -15.30 -13.95 -17.29
CA ASP A 452 -15.37 -13.72 -15.83
C ASP A 452 -14.37 -12.64 -15.40
N ILE A 453 -13.19 -12.59 -16.03
CA ILE A 453 -12.18 -11.55 -15.76
C ILE A 453 -12.71 -10.15 -16.12
N SER A 454 -13.52 -10.03 -17.17
CA SER A 454 -14.10 -8.74 -17.57
C SER A 454 -15.11 -8.24 -16.53
N VAL A 455 -15.87 -9.17 -15.94
CA VAL A 455 -16.82 -8.88 -14.85
C VAL A 455 -16.06 -8.46 -13.60
N GLU A 456 -15.02 -9.20 -13.21
CA GLU A 456 -14.18 -8.87 -12.06
C GLU A 456 -13.52 -7.49 -12.19
N LYS A 457 -12.96 -7.16 -13.36
CA LYS A 457 -12.39 -5.83 -13.62
C LYS A 457 -13.42 -4.71 -13.54
N MET A 458 -14.63 -4.93 -14.07
CA MET A 458 -15.72 -3.97 -13.98
C MET A 458 -16.15 -3.76 -12.53
N LEU A 459 -16.36 -4.86 -11.78
CA LEU A 459 -16.70 -4.83 -10.36
C LEU A 459 -15.63 -4.13 -9.53
N TRP A 460 -14.35 -4.42 -9.81
CA TRP A 460 -13.22 -3.74 -9.20
C TRP A 460 -13.31 -2.23 -9.38
N LYS A 461 -13.49 -1.76 -10.62
CA LYS A 461 -13.62 -0.33 -10.96
C LYS A 461 -14.84 0.34 -10.33
N LEU A 462 -15.89 -0.41 -10.04
CA LEU A 462 -17.11 0.06 -9.36
C LEU A 462 -16.98 0.10 -7.83
N GLY A 463 -15.86 -0.38 -7.28
CA GLY A 463 -15.58 -0.37 -5.84
C GLY A 463 -15.85 -1.70 -5.12
N PHE A 464 -16.23 -2.77 -5.84
CA PHE A 464 -16.33 -4.12 -5.27
C PHE A 464 -14.95 -4.79 -5.22
N ASN A 465 -14.72 -5.66 -4.26
CA ASN A 465 -13.51 -6.47 -4.24
C ASN A 465 -13.84 -7.94 -4.56
N PRO A 466 -13.80 -8.36 -5.84
CA PRO A 466 -14.08 -9.74 -6.20
C PRO A 466 -13.05 -10.68 -5.54
N SER A 467 -13.52 -11.80 -4.99
CA SER A 467 -12.68 -12.77 -4.29
C SER A 467 -11.78 -13.52 -5.27
N GLY A 468 -10.49 -13.25 -5.24
CA GLY A 468 -9.48 -14.04 -5.97
C GLY A 468 -9.03 -15.25 -5.15
N TYR A 469 -9.00 -16.44 -5.77
CA TYR A 469 -8.47 -17.65 -5.14
C TYR A 469 -7.26 -18.19 -5.92
N SER A 470 -6.25 -18.69 -5.21
CA SER A 470 -5.15 -19.44 -5.82
C SER A 470 -5.64 -20.75 -6.45
N ASP A 471 -5.15 -21.04 -7.65
CA ASP A 471 -5.46 -22.28 -8.38
C ASP A 471 -4.57 -23.46 -7.98
N THR A 472 -3.61 -23.31 -7.05
CA THR A 472 -2.65 -24.38 -6.74
C THR A 472 -3.32 -25.69 -6.31
N LEU A 473 -4.27 -25.65 -5.37
CA LEU A 473 -5.00 -26.87 -4.94
C LEU A 473 -5.96 -27.38 -6.01
N LYS A 474 -6.66 -26.50 -6.72
CA LYS A 474 -7.56 -26.90 -7.82
C LYS A 474 -6.78 -27.63 -8.92
N ARG A 475 -5.63 -27.09 -9.31
CA ARG A 475 -4.71 -27.67 -10.29
C ARG A 475 -4.17 -29.02 -9.84
N LEU A 476 -3.75 -29.15 -8.58
CA LEU A 476 -3.28 -30.41 -8.03
C LEU A 476 -4.38 -31.48 -8.00
N LYS A 477 -5.59 -31.13 -7.54
CA LYS A 477 -6.74 -32.06 -7.53
C LYS A 477 -7.11 -32.50 -8.95
N SER A 478 -7.12 -31.58 -9.91
CA SER A 478 -7.35 -31.91 -11.33
C SER A 478 -6.30 -32.89 -11.86
N ARG A 479 -5.00 -32.58 -11.69
CA ARG A 479 -3.91 -33.44 -12.17
C ARG A 479 -3.92 -34.83 -11.51
N LEU A 480 -4.34 -34.91 -10.25
CA LEU A 480 -4.51 -36.18 -9.55
C LEU A 480 -5.71 -36.97 -10.09
N SER A 481 -6.81 -36.30 -10.41
CA SER A 481 -7.96 -36.93 -11.10
C SER A 481 -7.55 -37.45 -12.47
N ASP A 482 -6.88 -36.63 -13.28
CA ASP A 482 -6.39 -37.00 -14.61
C ASP A 482 -5.47 -38.22 -14.55
N PHE A 483 -4.57 -38.26 -13.57
CA PHE A 483 -3.68 -39.40 -13.33
C PHE A 483 -4.47 -40.66 -12.99
N ASN A 484 -5.44 -40.57 -12.07
CA ASN A 484 -6.25 -41.70 -11.66
C ASN A 484 -7.18 -42.21 -12.77
N GLU A 485 -7.84 -41.31 -13.51
CA GLU A 485 -8.68 -41.64 -14.66
C GLU A 485 -7.86 -42.32 -15.76
N LYS A 486 -6.65 -41.83 -16.02
CA LYS A 486 -5.77 -42.44 -17.01
C LYS A 486 -5.39 -43.87 -16.62
N LEU A 487 -5.07 -44.12 -15.34
CA LEU A 487 -4.78 -45.45 -14.84
C LEU A 487 -5.97 -46.40 -14.96
N LEU A 488 -7.18 -45.93 -14.64
CA LEU A 488 -8.40 -46.73 -14.74
C LEU A 488 -8.81 -47.01 -16.19
N SER A 489 -8.39 -46.16 -17.13
CA SER A 489 -8.69 -46.35 -18.56
C SER A 489 -7.82 -47.40 -19.26
N ILE A 490 -6.71 -47.82 -18.64
CA ILE A 490 -5.74 -48.77 -19.18
C ILE A 490 -5.93 -50.13 -18.47
N PRO A 491 -6.48 -51.16 -19.14
CA PRO A 491 -6.74 -52.46 -18.50
C PRO A 491 -5.48 -53.21 -18.07
N SER A 492 -4.41 -53.08 -18.85
CA SER A 492 -3.07 -53.64 -18.61
C SER A 492 -2.02 -52.74 -19.28
N ILE A 493 -0.87 -52.57 -18.62
CA ILE A 493 0.21 -51.69 -19.09
C ILE A 493 1.20 -52.52 -19.92
N ASP A 494 0.78 -52.91 -21.13
CA ASP A 494 1.53 -53.86 -21.95
C ASP A 494 2.34 -53.18 -23.07
N THR A 495 2.07 -51.90 -23.37
CA THR A 495 2.73 -51.20 -24.47
C THR A 495 3.52 -49.98 -24.02
N GLU A 496 4.52 -49.58 -24.82
CA GLU A 496 5.24 -48.32 -24.57
C GLU A 496 4.34 -47.09 -24.69
N ASN A 497 3.33 -47.14 -25.56
CA ASN A 497 2.33 -46.09 -25.68
C ASN A 497 1.52 -45.92 -24.38
N ASP A 498 1.17 -47.01 -23.69
CA ASP A 498 0.48 -46.96 -22.41
C ASP A 498 1.37 -46.32 -21.34
N ARG A 499 2.65 -46.72 -21.30
CA ARG A 499 3.64 -46.15 -20.37
C ARG A 499 3.88 -44.68 -20.62
N GLU A 500 4.02 -44.25 -21.87
CA GLU A 500 4.17 -42.84 -22.25
C GLU A 500 2.93 -42.02 -21.88
N ALA A 501 1.74 -42.58 -22.11
CA ALA A 501 0.47 -41.96 -21.73
C ALA A 501 0.39 -41.73 -20.21
N ILE A 502 0.82 -42.68 -19.38
CA ILE A 502 0.89 -42.54 -17.92
C ILE A 502 1.98 -41.53 -17.50
N ARG A 503 3.15 -41.54 -18.15
CA ARG A 503 4.24 -40.59 -17.87
C ARG A 503 3.81 -39.14 -18.06
N SER A 504 3.12 -38.84 -19.17
CA SER A 504 2.69 -37.48 -19.50
C SER A 504 1.80 -36.84 -18.43
N VAL A 505 0.90 -37.61 -17.81
CA VAL A 505 0.06 -37.14 -16.70
C VAL A 505 0.81 -37.17 -15.37
N GLY A 506 1.65 -38.19 -15.14
CA GLY A 506 2.42 -38.37 -13.91
C GLY A 506 3.43 -37.23 -13.64
N VAL A 507 4.17 -36.80 -14.66
CA VAL A 507 5.16 -35.71 -14.52
C VAL A 507 4.51 -34.43 -14.01
N ASN A 508 3.37 -34.05 -14.60
CA ASN A 508 2.62 -32.87 -14.19
C ASN A 508 2.09 -32.97 -12.74
N LEU A 509 1.62 -34.16 -12.34
CA LEU A 509 1.19 -34.43 -10.97
C LEU A 509 2.34 -34.24 -9.98
N PHE A 510 3.52 -34.82 -10.24
CA PHE A 510 4.66 -34.71 -9.31
C PHE A 510 5.18 -33.28 -9.16
N VAL A 511 5.16 -32.47 -10.22
CA VAL A 511 5.48 -31.04 -10.11
C VAL A 511 4.51 -30.31 -9.17
N SER A 512 3.21 -30.58 -9.28
CA SER A 512 2.21 -29.99 -8.36
C SER A 512 2.32 -30.55 -6.94
N LEU A 513 2.74 -31.79 -6.79
CA LEU A 513 2.96 -32.40 -5.49
C LEU A 513 4.19 -31.83 -4.78
N GLU A 514 5.27 -31.53 -5.52
CA GLU A 514 6.43 -30.82 -4.98
C GLU A 514 6.04 -29.42 -4.47
N GLU A 515 5.27 -28.66 -5.24
CA GLU A 515 4.73 -27.35 -4.83
C GLU A 515 3.86 -27.45 -3.56
N PHE A 516 3.01 -28.49 -3.48
CA PHE A 516 2.20 -28.76 -2.30
C PHE A 516 3.04 -29.11 -1.07
N LEU A 517 3.99 -30.04 -1.20
CA LEU A 517 4.83 -30.48 -0.07
C LEU A 517 5.73 -29.35 0.44
N ASP A 518 6.33 -28.57 -0.46
CA ASP A 518 7.11 -27.37 -0.11
C ASP A 518 6.28 -26.41 0.74
N SER A 519 5.05 -26.11 0.30
CA SER A 519 4.14 -25.19 1.01
C SER A 519 3.61 -25.80 2.31
N PHE A 520 3.27 -27.09 2.33
CA PHE A 520 2.79 -27.82 3.51
C PHE A 520 3.84 -27.84 4.63
N ILE A 521 5.09 -28.18 4.29
CA ILE A 521 6.21 -28.17 5.25
C ILE A 521 6.49 -26.74 5.72
N SER A 522 6.66 -25.81 4.78
CA SER A 522 7.01 -24.43 5.08
C SER A 522 5.97 -23.75 5.96
N TYR A 523 4.68 -23.92 5.66
CA TYR A 523 3.59 -23.31 6.43
C TYR A 523 3.54 -23.80 7.88
N ASN A 524 3.60 -25.12 8.11
CA ASN A 524 3.47 -25.64 9.47
C ASN A 524 4.71 -25.29 10.34
N VAL A 525 5.92 -25.32 9.76
CA VAL A 525 7.11 -24.84 10.47
C VAL A 525 7.01 -23.34 10.73
N TRP A 526 6.65 -22.54 9.73
CA TRP A 526 6.48 -21.10 9.88
C TRP A 526 5.46 -20.72 10.95
N LEU A 527 4.33 -21.42 10.97
CA LEU A 527 3.25 -21.17 11.91
C LEU A 527 3.73 -21.37 13.34
N LEU A 528 4.50 -22.42 13.63
CA LEU A 528 4.93 -22.73 14.99
C LEU A 528 6.22 -22.00 15.41
N HIS A 529 7.14 -21.76 14.47
CA HIS A 529 8.50 -21.29 14.77
C HIS A 529 8.64 -19.76 14.88
N ASN A 530 7.74 -18.97 14.29
CA ASN A 530 7.93 -17.51 14.25
C ASN A 530 7.16 -16.75 15.31
N ASP A 531 7.65 -15.54 15.60
CA ASP A 531 6.93 -14.50 16.32
C ASP A 531 5.95 -13.77 15.39
N HIS A 532 4.67 -14.12 15.50
CA HIS A 532 3.63 -13.55 14.65
C HIS A 532 3.17 -12.15 15.07
N PHE A 533 3.50 -11.71 16.28
CA PHE A 533 3.12 -10.37 16.74
C PHE A 533 4.17 -9.33 16.34
N ALA A 534 5.43 -9.51 16.72
CA ALA A 534 6.46 -8.49 16.51
C ALA A 534 7.16 -8.62 15.14
N ALA A 535 7.51 -9.84 14.73
CA ALA A 535 8.30 -10.07 13.50
C ALA A 535 7.40 -10.09 12.26
N ASN A 536 6.46 -11.03 12.16
CA ASN A 536 5.63 -11.18 10.96
C ASN A 536 4.37 -10.31 10.94
N ARG A 537 3.95 -9.79 12.11
CA ARG A 537 2.76 -8.93 12.27
C ARG A 537 1.51 -9.50 11.59
N PHE A 538 1.29 -10.80 11.78
CA PHE A 538 0.21 -11.58 11.18
C PHE A 538 0.16 -11.56 9.64
N HIS A 539 1.29 -11.39 8.95
CA HIS A 539 1.37 -11.60 7.51
C HIS A 539 1.99 -12.96 7.18
N TYR A 540 1.34 -13.71 6.31
CA TYR A 540 1.86 -14.96 5.76
C TYR A 540 2.55 -14.68 4.41
N ASP A 541 3.85 -14.96 4.36
CA ASP A 541 4.67 -14.94 3.15
C ASP A 541 5.37 -16.30 3.00
N ILE A 542 5.19 -16.94 1.83
CA ILE A 542 5.79 -18.23 1.51
C ILE A 542 7.32 -18.21 1.54
N ASP A 543 7.96 -17.11 1.15
CA ASP A 543 9.42 -16.98 1.16
C ASP A 543 9.94 -16.87 2.59
N VAL A 544 9.22 -16.16 3.47
CA VAL A 544 9.52 -16.16 4.91
C VAL A 544 9.33 -17.57 5.47
N ALA A 545 8.24 -18.24 5.09
CA ALA A 545 7.94 -19.59 5.56
C ALA A 545 9.02 -20.61 5.18
N ARG A 546 9.52 -20.55 3.93
CA ARG A 546 10.64 -21.38 3.46
C ARG A 546 11.94 -21.12 4.23
N ARG A 547 12.20 -19.87 4.61
CA ARG A 547 13.37 -19.52 5.45
C ARG A 547 13.23 -20.08 6.87
N SER A 548 12.03 -20.05 7.44
CA SER A 548 11.75 -20.62 8.76
C SER A 548 12.09 -22.11 8.85
N VAL A 549 11.92 -22.88 7.77
CA VAL A 549 12.35 -24.29 7.71
C VAL A 549 13.85 -24.43 7.94
N SER A 550 14.65 -23.58 7.31
CA SER A 550 16.12 -23.61 7.50
C SER A 550 16.54 -23.18 8.89
N HIS A 551 15.84 -22.22 9.50
CA HIS A 551 16.13 -21.78 10.87
C HIS A 551 15.76 -22.83 11.92
N ALA A 552 14.60 -23.48 11.78
CA ALA A 552 14.13 -24.48 12.74
C ALA A 552 14.84 -25.83 12.56
N LEU A 553 15.04 -26.29 11.32
CA LEU A 553 15.48 -27.67 11.02
C LEU A 553 16.91 -27.74 10.46
N GLY A 554 17.56 -26.61 10.16
CA GLY A 554 18.89 -26.55 9.57
C GLY A 554 18.90 -26.70 8.03
N PHE A 555 19.99 -26.21 7.42
CA PHE A 555 20.17 -26.15 5.95
C PHE A 555 20.56 -27.47 5.28
N LYS A 556 21.27 -28.34 6.01
CA LYS A 556 21.78 -29.62 5.51
C LYS A 556 21.36 -30.74 6.43
N GLN A 557 20.99 -31.86 5.83
CA GLN A 557 20.80 -33.13 6.51
C GLN A 557 21.91 -34.08 6.07
N GLU A 558 22.58 -34.67 7.04
CA GLU A 558 23.46 -35.82 6.83
C GLU A 558 22.61 -37.08 6.96
N GLY A 559 22.31 -37.73 5.83
CA GLY A 559 21.87 -39.11 5.82
C GLY A 559 23.07 -40.06 5.77
N ASP A 560 22.84 -41.35 6.00
CA ASP A 560 23.90 -42.37 6.05
C ASP A 560 24.81 -42.41 4.80
N GLU A 561 24.36 -41.92 3.62
CA GLU A 561 25.16 -41.87 2.38
C GLU A 561 24.96 -40.61 1.48
N VAL A 562 24.00 -39.71 1.76
CA VAL A 562 23.72 -38.54 0.90
C VAL A 562 23.40 -37.30 1.72
N VAL A 563 24.10 -36.19 1.44
CA VAL A 563 23.80 -34.87 2.01
C VAL A 563 22.68 -34.22 1.21
N VAL A 564 21.57 -33.90 1.86
CA VAL A 564 20.41 -33.26 1.25
C VAL A 564 20.23 -31.86 1.83
N SER A 565 19.98 -30.87 0.97
CA SER A 565 19.92 -29.46 1.36
C SER A 565 18.58 -28.82 1.02
N TRP A 566 17.98 -28.16 2.01
CA TRP A 566 16.80 -27.33 1.78
C TRP A 566 17.16 -26.02 1.07
N SER A 567 16.41 -25.72 0.03
CA SER A 567 16.50 -24.47 -0.72
C SER A 567 15.47 -23.47 -0.18
N PRO A 568 15.88 -22.36 0.45
CA PRO A 568 14.96 -21.31 0.88
C PRO A 568 14.30 -20.57 -0.30
N LYS A 569 14.71 -20.85 -1.54
CA LYS A 569 14.12 -20.31 -2.78
C LYS A 569 13.01 -21.20 -3.35
N GLY A 570 12.68 -22.32 -2.71
CA GLY A 570 11.63 -23.25 -3.17
C GLY A 570 12.05 -24.23 -4.26
N ASN A 571 13.34 -24.28 -4.63
CA ASN A 571 13.86 -25.24 -5.63
C ASN A 571 14.15 -26.60 -4.97
N ASN A 572 13.17 -27.18 -4.28
CA ASN A 572 13.30 -28.41 -3.51
C ASN A 572 12.78 -29.60 -4.33
N ALA A 573 13.64 -30.58 -4.62
CA ALA A 573 13.21 -31.80 -5.29
C ALA A 573 12.42 -32.71 -4.32
N LEU A 574 11.53 -33.56 -4.84
CA LEU A 574 10.70 -34.48 -4.04
C LEU A 574 11.48 -35.27 -2.98
N GLY A 575 12.67 -35.79 -3.30
CA GLY A 575 13.50 -36.53 -2.33
C GLY A 575 13.90 -35.66 -1.13
N THR A 576 14.22 -34.40 -1.36
CA THR A 576 14.48 -33.40 -0.31
C THR A 576 13.22 -33.12 0.51
N LEU A 577 12.09 -32.91 -0.17
CA LEU A 577 10.82 -32.64 0.49
C LEU A 577 10.37 -33.79 1.39
N LEU A 578 10.52 -35.04 0.97
CA LEU A 578 10.17 -36.21 1.79
C LEU A 578 11.06 -36.37 3.02
N GLN A 579 12.36 -36.06 2.91
CA GLN A 579 13.25 -36.08 4.08
C GLN A 579 12.92 -34.96 5.07
N TYR A 580 12.68 -33.75 4.56
CA TYR A 580 12.27 -32.62 5.40
C TYR A 580 10.89 -32.81 6.01
N LEU A 581 9.95 -33.48 5.32
CA LEU A 581 8.65 -33.86 5.89
C LEU A 581 8.82 -34.73 7.15
N ASN A 582 9.69 -35.73 7.08
CA ASN A 582 9.99 -36.58 8.24
C ASN A 582 10.68 -35.78 9.36
N LYS A 583 11.62 -34.91 9.00
CA LYS A 583 12.28 -34.05 10.00
C LYS A 583 11.32 -33.08 10.67
N THR A 584 10.38 -32.51 9.93
CA THR A 584 9.30 -31.67 10.49
C THR A 584 8.42 -32.47 11.43
N ALA A 585 8.07 -33.72 11.08
CA ALA A 585 7.31 -34.60 11.97
C ALA A 585 8.03 -34.82 13.31
N VAL A 586 9.33 -35.18 13.26
CA VAL A 586 10.16 -35.37 14.48
C VAL A 586 10.29 -34.08 15.29
N TRP A 587 10.46 -32.94 14.63
CA TRP A 587 10.55 -31.65 15.32
C TRP A 587 9.23 -31.27 15.99
N ILE A 588 8.08 -31.39 15.31
CA ILE A 588 6.78 -31.09 15.93
C ILE A 588 6.49 -32.03 17.10
N GLU A 589 6.95 -33.29 17.03
CA GLU A 589 6.86 -34.23 18.15
C GLU A 589 7.69 -33.80 19.37
N SER A 590 8.86 -33.17 19.18
CA SER A 590 9.71 -32.73 20.30
C SER A 590 9.17 -31.51 21.05
N LEU A 591 8.37 -30.65 20.40
CA LEU A 591 7.89 -29.39 20.98
C LEU A 591 7.04 -29.54 22.24
N GLU A 592 6.42 -30.71 22.46
CA GLU A 592 5.60 -30.97 23.65
C GLU A 592 6.45 -30.99 24.93
N ASP A 593 7.67 -31.51 24.84
CA ASP A 593 8.57 -31.75 25.98
C ASP A 593 9.63 -30.64 26.15
N GLU A 594 9.74 -29.71 25.19
CA GLU A 594 10.73 -28.64 25.21
C GLU A 594 10.40 -27.54 26.25
N ASN A 595 11.44 -27.06 26.93
CA ASN A 595 11.30 -25.96 27.90
C ASN A 595 10.98 -24.65 27.16
N ARG A 596 9.87 -24.00 27.47
CA ARG A 596 9.45 -22.75 26.80
C ARG A 596 10.21 -21.50 27.25
N ASP A 597 10.82 -21.53 28.45
CA ASP A 597 11.36 -20.33 29.11
C ASP A 597 12.51 -19.66 28.34
N PHE A 598 13.32 -20.42 27.59
CA PHE A 598 14.44 -19.85 26.83
C PHE A 598 14.00 -18.96 25.67
N LEU A 599 12.71 -19.00 25.31
CA LEU A 599 12.12 -18.21 24.23
C LEU A 599 11.41 -16.94 24.70
N LYS A 600 11.36 -16.67 26.02
CA LYS A 600 10.67 -15.51 26.58
C LYS A 600 11.26 -14.21 26.04
N LYS A 601 10.38 -13.30 25.64
CA LYS A 601 10.76 -11.95 25.22
C LYS A 601 11.18 -11.11 26.43
N PRO A 602 12.10 -10.14 26.25
CA PRO A 602 12.28 -9.05 27.21
C PRO A 602 11.00 -8.23 27.35
N ASP A 603 10.76 -7.67 28.54
CA ASP A 603 9.58 -6.83 28.81
C ASP A 603 9.50 -5.60 27.88
N SER A 604 10.64 -5.09 27.41
CA SER A 604 10.73 -3.97 26.46
C SER A 604 10.12 -4.28 25.08
N ASP A 605 10.02 -5.56 24.71
CA ASP A 605 9.50 -5.99 23.41
C ASP A 605 7.97 -6.27 23.47
N LEU A 606 7.39 -6.24 24.67
CA LEU A 606 5.96 -6.44 24.90
C LEU A 606 5.18 -5.13 24.69
N PRO A 607 3.94 -5.19 24.17
CA PRO A 607 3.12 -3.99 23.99
C PRO A 607 2.68 -3.41 25.34
N HIS A 608 2.31 -2.13 25.37
CA HIS A 608 1.84 -1.45 26.58
C HIS A 608 0.62 -2.10 27.27
N TYR A 609 -0.18 -2.90 26.53
CA TYR A 609 -1.36 -3.59 27.04
C TYR A 609 -1.10 -5.06 27.43
N ASN A 610 0.16 -5.50 27.54
CA ASN A 610 0.49 -6.90 27.80
C ASN A 610 -0.04 -7.43 29.17
N ASP A 611 -0.27 -6.52 30.12
CA ASP A 611 -0.80 -6.78 31.47
C ASP A 611 -2.32 -6.59 31.59
N ASP A 612 -3.04 -6.43 30.47
CA ASP A 612 -4.51 -6.34 30.49
C ASP A 612 -5.14 -7.63 31.05
N LYS A 613 -5.72 -7.52 32.25
CA LYS A 613 -6.35 -8.64 32.96
C LYS A 613 -7.66 -9.10 32.30
N LEU A 614 -8.32 -8.24 31.52
CA LEU A 614 -9.58 -8.57 30.83
C LEU A 614 -9.33 -9.27 29.50
N ARG A 615 -8.24 -8.92 28.82
CA ARG A 615 -7.85 -9.50 27.52
C ARG A 615 -6.37 -9.89 27.54
N PRO A 616 -6.06 -11.14 27.93
CA PRO A 616 -4.67 -11.57 28.07
C PRO A 616 -3.93 -11.41 26.75
N PHE A 617 -2.68 -10.96 26.83
CA PHE A 617 -1.76 -10.92 25.70
C PHE A 617 -0.99 -12.24 25.60
N PRO A 618 -1.22 -13.06 24.57
CA PRO A 618 -0.69 -14.41 24.51
C PRO A 618 0.72 -14.48 23.91
N PHE A 619 1.22 -13.47 23.18
CA PHE A 619 2.45 -13.56 22.38
C PHE A 619 3.73 -13.19 23.15
N ARG A 620 4.03 -13.95 24.21
CA ARG A 620 5.13 -13.67 25.15
C ARG A 620 6.47 -14.29 24.75
N HIS A 621 6.49 -15.16 23.74
CA HIS A 621 7.69 -15.86 23.29
C HIS A 621 8.04 -15.54 21.84
N THR A 622 9.30 -15.72 21.49
CA THR A 622 9.82 -15.49 20.12
C THR A 622 9.37 -16.55 19.11
N GLN A 623 8.72 -17.62 19.55
CA GLN A 623 8.13 -18.66 18.70
C GLN A 623 6.73 -19.03 19.19
N LEU A 624 5.76 -19.16 18.28
CA LEU A 624 4.36 -19.39 18.61
C LEU A 624 4.12 -20.69 19.39
N TRP A 625 4.86 -21.77 19.13
CA TRP A 625 4.62 -23.04 19.82
C TRP A 625 4.74 -22.93 21.35
N ALA A 626 5.58 -22.01 21.85
CA ALA A 626 5.72 -21.74 23.27
C ALA A 626 4.52 -20.97 23.84
N ASP A 627 3.84 -20.16 23.02
CA ASP A 627 2.60 -19.43 23.35
C ASP A 627 1.32 -20.27 23.08
N THR A 628 1.46 -21.44 22.47
CA THR A 628 0.34 -22.33 22.10
C THR A 628 -0.16 -23.13 23.30
N ASP A 629 -1.49 -23.27 23.41
CA ASP A 629 -2.12 -24.18 24.38
C ASP A 629 -1.70 -25.62 24.12
N LEU A 630 -1.30 -26.35 25.17
CA LEU A 630 -0.74 -27.69 25.02
C LEU A 630 -1.73 -28.68 24.38
N THR A 631 -3.03 -28.57 24.70
CA THR A 631 -4.06 -29.46 24.14
C THR A 631 -4.23 -29.21 22.65
N GLU A 632 -4.21 -27.94 22.24
CA GLU A 632 -4.33 -27.56 20.84
C GLU A 632 -3.05 -27.87 20.05
N LEU A 633 -1.87 -27.78 20.68
CA LEU A 633 -0.60 -28.23 20.10
C LEU A 633 -0.60 -29.74 19.83
N ILE A 634 -1.11 -30.55 20.77
CA ILE A 634 -1.23 -32.01 20.59
C ILE A 634 -2.15 -32.34 19.41
N LYS A 635 -3.32 -31.68 19.31
CA LYS A 635 -4.24 -31.86 18.17
C LYS A 635 -3.58 -31.47 16.85
N HIS A 636 -2.82 -30.37 16.84
CA HIS A 636 -2.06 -29.94 15.66
C HIS A 636 -1.03 -31.01 15.25
N LYS A 637 -0.24 -31.50 16.21
CA LYS A 637 0.73 -32.58 16.01
C LYS A 637 0.07 -33.82 15.42
N GLU A 638 -1.00 -34.33 16.02
CA GLU A 638 -1.68 -35.54 15.56
C GLU A 638 -2.21 -35.42 14.13
N GLY A 639 -2.79 -34.28 13.76
CA GLY A 639 -3.27 -34.04 12.41
C GLY A 639 -2.12 -33.97 11.39
N PHE A 640 -1.04 -33.25 11.71
CA PHE A 640 0.15 -33.19 10.86
C PHE A 640 0.77 -34.58 10.63
N LEU A 641 0.93 -35.37 11.70
CA LEU A 641 1.49 -36.73 11.63
C LEU A 641 0.58 -37.69 10.86
N SER A 642 -0.74 -37.54 10.97
CA SER A 642 -1.70 -38.32 10.19
C SER A 642 -1.52 -38.10 8.68
N ILE A 643 -1.42 -36.82 8.26
CA ILE A 643 -1.19 -36.45 6.85
C ILE A 643 0.18 -36.93 6.37
N SER A 644 1.23 -36.73 7.16
CA SER A 644 2.60 -37.15 6.84
C SER A 644 2.69 -38.66 6.64
N ARG A 645 2.02 -39.46 7.49
CA ARG A 645 1.95 -40.92 7.34
C ARG A 645 1.29 -41.34 6.03
N LEU A 646 0.18 -40.70 5.63
CA LEU A 646 -0.48 -40.98 4.35
C LEU A 646 0.44 -40.71 3.15
N ILE A 647 1.19 -39.60 3.20
CA ILE A 647 2.15 -39.21 2.15
C ILE A 647 3.29 -40.24 2.06
N HIS A 648 3.87 -40.67 3.18
CA HIS A 648 4.91 -41.70 3.18
C HIS A 648 4.39 -43.06 2.67
N GLN A 649 3.19 -43.47 3.11
CA GLN A 649 2.55 -44.71 2.66
C GLN A 649 2.16 -44.71 1.17
N ALA A 650 2.07 -43.55 0.54
CA ALA A 650 1.82 -43.44 -0.91
C ALA A 650 3.02 -43.94 -1.74
N GLY A 651 4.23 -44.05 -1.18
CA GLY A 651 5.38 -44.62 -1.88
C GLY A 651 5.91 -43.76 -3.03
N LEU A 652 5.80 -42.43 -2.89
CA LEU A 652 6.01 -41.44 -3.97
C LEU A 652 7.34 -41.56 -4.69
N ALA A 653 8.44 -41.76 -3.95
CA ALA A 653 9.77 -41.90 -4.55
C ALA A 653 9.87 -43.12 -5.48
N SER A 654 9.26 -44.25 -5.10
CA SER A 654 9.26 -45.46 -5.91
C SER A 654 8.46 -45.28 -7.21
N ILE A 655 7.33 -44.58 -7.15
CA ILE A 655 6.45 -44.40 -8.30
C ILE A 655 7.03 -43.35 -9.25
N ARG A 656 7.48 -42.19 -8.73
CA ARG A 656 8.13 -41.17 -9.54
C ARG A 656 9.34 -41.73 -10.29
N ASN A 657 10.26 -42.38 -9.57
CA ASN A 657 11.47 -42.92 -10.19
C ASN A 657 11.18 -44.07 -11.17
N GLY A 658 10.07 -44.78 -11.01
CA GLY A 658 9.61 -45.80 -11.95
C GLY A 658 8.99 -45.21 -13.22
N ILE A 659 8.34 -44.05 -13.13
CA ILE A 659 7.71 -43.35 -14.24
C ILE A 659 8.73 -42.52 -15.04
N ASP A 660 9.61 -41.75 -14.38
CA ASP A 660 10.51 -40.75 -15.01
C ASP A 660 11.65 -41.37 -15.85
N HIS A 661 12.11 -42.58 -15.53
CA HIS A 661 13.26 -43.19 -16.21
C HIS A 661 12.83 -44.17 -17.31
N HIS A 662 13.58 -44.21 -18.42
CA HIS A 662 13.44 -45.28 -19.41
C HIS A 662 13.84 -46.60 -18.75
N ARG A 663 12.84 -47.42 -18.42
CA ARG A 663 13.01 -48.71 -17.77
C ARG A 663 12.35 -49.79 -18.61
N ASP A 664 12.98 -50.96 -18.63
CA ASP A 664 12.41 -52.17 -19.25
C ASP A 664 11.04 -52.49 -18.62
N GLU A 665 10.19 -53.17 -19.38
CA GLU A 665 8.80 -53.52 -19.05
C GLU A 665 8.60 -54.06 -17.63
N TYR A 666 9.57 -54.79 -17.09
CA TYR A 666 9.55 -55.39 -15.73
C TYR A 666 9.78 -54.40 -14.58
N ASN A 667 10.21 -53.17 -14.85
CA ASN A 667 10.59 -52.19 -13.84
C ASN A 667 9.67 -50.96 -13.80
N PHE A 668 8.61 -50.95 -14.61
CA PHE A 668 7.55 -49.94 -14.54
C PHE A 668 6.61 -50.24 -13.36
N PRO A 669 6.09 -49.23 -12.62
CA PRO A 669 5.20 -49.50 -11.49
C PRO A 669 3.91 -50.18 -11.92
N ASP A 670 3.43 -51.13 -11.12
CA ASP A 670 2.13 -51.78 -11.35
C ASP A 670 0.96 -50.78 -11.20
N ALA A 671 -0.08 -50.96 -12.00
CA ALA A 671 -1.29 -50.13 -11.97
C ALA A 671 -1.91 -50.05 -10.56
N ASP A 672 -2.03 -51.18 -9.85
CA ASP A 672 -2.57 -51.25 -8.49
C ASP A 672 -1.76 -50.39 -7.51
N ARG A 673 -0.43 -50.37 -7.63
CA ARG A 673 0.44 -49.55 -6.77
C ARG A 673 0.24 -48.07 -7.05
N MET A 674 0.07 -47.69 -8.32
CA MET A 674 -0.19 -46.30 -8.71
C MET A 674 -1.58 -45.82 -8.29
N ILE A 675 -2.61 -46.66 -8.43
CA ILE A 675 -3.98 -46.38 -7.96
C ILE A 675 -3.99 -46.22 -6.43
N ALA A 676 -3.33 -47.12 -5.70
CA ALA A 676 -3.22 -47.01 -4.24
C ALA A 676 -2.47 -45.74 -3.80
N CYS A 677 -1.45 -45.31 -4.57
CA CYS A 677 -0.80 -44.03 -4.36
C CYS A 677 -1.75 -42.85 -4.59
N ALA A 678 -2.47 -42.83 -5.71
CA ALA A 678 -3.43 -41.77 -6.02
C ALA A 678 -4.51 -41.65 -4.94
N ALA A 679 -5.05 -42.77 -4.46
CA ALA A 679 -6.04 -42.80 -3.38
C ALA A 679 -5.50 -42.22 -2.06
N ARG A 680 -4.29 -42.61 -1.64
CA ARG A 680 -3.64 -42.09 -0.42
C ARG A 680 -3.31 -40.60 -0.53
N LEU A 681 -2.86 -40.16 -1.70
CA LEU A 681 -2.63 -38.74 -1.98
C LEU A 681 -3.93 -37.95 -1.88
N SER A 682 -5.02 -38.40 -2.50
CA SER A 682 -6.33 -37.75 -2.39
C SER A 682 -6.77 -37.61 -0.93
N GLN A 683 -6.60 -38.65 -0.12
CA GLN A 683 -6.93 -38.60 1.30
C GLN A 683 -6.04 -37.62 2.08
N ALA A 684 -4.73 -37.61 1.82
CA ALA A 684 -3.80 -36.69 2.46
C ALA A 684 -4.11 -35.22 2.10
N LEU A 685 -4.39 -34.95 0.82
CA LEU A 685 -4.74 -33.61 0.33
C LEU A 685 -6.05 -33.12 0.91
N GLU A 686 -7.09 -33.95 0.93
CA GLU A 686 -8.38 -33.56 1.49
C GLU A 686 -8.29 -33.31 3.00
N SER A 687 -7.52 -34.15 3.72
CA SER A 687 -7.26 -33.94 5.15
C SER A 687 -6.48 -32.65 5.41
N ALA A 688 -5.43 -32.36 4.64
CA ALA A 688 -4.66 -31.13 4.77
C ALA A 688 -5.50 -29.88 4.45
N ASP A 689 -6.35 -29.97 3.42
CA ASP A 689 -7.22 -28.89 2.96
C ASP A 689 -8.36 -28.60 3.94
N ILE A 690 -9.15 -29.61 4.35
CA ILE A 690 -10.26 -29.44 5.31
C ILE A 690 -9.75 -28.90 6.64
N ASN A 691 -8.66 -29.48 7.15
CA ASN A 691 -8.16 -29.15 8.47
C ASN A 691 -7.23 -27.94 8.50
N ARG A 692 -6.94 -27.32 7.34
CA ARG A 692 -6.13 -26.08 7.20
C ARG A 692 -4.65 -26.26 7.57
N TYR A 693 -4.09 -27.46 7.36
CA TYR A 693 -2.62 -27.66 7.45
C TYR A 693 -1.89 -27.19 6.19
N PHE A 694 -2.61 -26.68 5.20
CA PHE A 694 -2.08 -26.05 4.01
C PHE A 694 -2.52 -24.56 3.99
N PRO A 695 -1.64 -23.64 3.59
CA PRO A 695 -1.93 -22.20 3.55
C PRO A 695 -2.90 -21.87 2.42
N LYS A 696 -4.20 -22.03 2.66
CA LYS A 696 -5.26 -21.65 1.71
C LYS A 696 -5.92 -20.33 2.08
N GLN A 697 -6.39 -19.64 1.05
CA GLN A 697 -7.08 -18.36 1.18
C GLN A 697 -8.53 -18.55 1.61
N PHE A 698 -8.94 -17.71 2.56
CA PHE A 698 -10.31 -17.52 2.99
C PHE A 698 -10.70 -16.05 2.82
N TRP A 699 -11.94 -15.82 2.40
CA TRP A 699 -12.51 -14.48 2.26
C TRP A 699 -13.69 -14.33 3.21
N LEU A 700 -13.73 -13.21 3.94
CA LEU A 700 -14.89 -12.88 4.77
C LEU A 700 -16.08 -12.51 3.87
N THR A 701 -17.15 -13.29 3.94
CA THR A 701 -18.37 -13.08 3.12
C THR A 701 -19.51 -12.47 3.90
N SER A 702 -19.56 -12.69 5.22
CA SER A 702 -20.60 -12.13 6.08
C SER A 702 -20.10 -11.85 7.49
N LYS A 703 -20.58 -10.74 8.06
CA LYS A 703 -20.42 -10.32 9.45
C LYS A 703 -21.80 -10.02 10.01
N LYS A 704 -22.21 -10.77 11.04
CA LYS A 704 -23.48 -10.54 11.75
C LYS A 704 -23.17 -10.17 13.19
N GLU A 705 -23.71 -9.06 13.65
CA GLU A 705 -23.57 -8.63 15.04
C GLU A 705 -24.94 -8.61 15.70
N ASN A 706 -25.04 -9.18 16.90
CA ASN A 706 -26.27 -9.15 17.68
C ASN A 706 -26.27 -8.00 18.69
N ARG A 707 -27.43 -7.77 19.34
CA ARG A 707 -27.61 -6.69 20.33
C ARG A 707 -26.68 -6.76 21.57
N TYR A 708 -25.98 -7.87 21.77
CA TYR A 708 -25.08 -8.10 22.90
C TYR A 708 -23.61 -7.92 22.51
N GLY A 709 -23.32 -7.53 21.26
CA GLY A 709 -21.96 -7.36 20.74
C GLY A 709 -21.28 -8.69 20.38
N VAL A 710 -22.02 -9.81 20.36
CA VAL A 710 -21.48 -11.07 19.80
C VAL A 710 -21.51 -10.95 18.29
N VAL A 711 -20.36 -11.24 17.69
CA VAL A 711 -20.16 -11.15 16.24
C VAL A 711 -19.92 -12.54 15.67
N GLU A 712 -20.61 -12.88 14.59
CA GLU A 712 -20.38 -14.06 13.76
C GLU A 712 -19.72 -13.61 12.45
N TYR A 713 -18.58 -14.22 12.13
CA TYR A 713 -17.83 -14.01 10.90
C TYR A 713 -17.88 -15.29 10.07
N ALA A 714 -18.43 -15.22 8.87
CA ALA A 714 -18.47 -16.33 7.92
C ALA A 714 -17.40 -16.10 6.84
N TYR A 715 -16.51 -17.07 6.70
CA TYR A 715 -15.46 -17.10 5.69
C TYR A 715 -15.75 -18.17 4.67
N THR A 716 -15.42 -17.93 3.39
CA THR A 716 -15.47 -18.96 2.34
C THR A 716 -14.09 -19.23 1.78
N ASP A 717 -13.84 -20.49 1.44
CA ASP A 717 -12.66 -20.90 0.67
C ASP A 717 -12.95 -21.03 -0.83
N TYR A 718 -11.94 -21.45 -1.59
CA TYR A 718 -12.01 -21.64 -3.05
C TYR A 718 -13.06 -22.65 -3.52
N ALA A 719 -13.55 -23.50 -2.62
CA ALA A 719 -14.57 -24.52 -2.86
C ALA A 719 -15.93 -24.10 -2.29
N ASN A 720 -16.10 -22.83 -1.92
CA ASN A 720 -17.28 -22.26 -1.28
C ASN A 720 -17.66 -22.96 0.05
N ARG A 721 -16.69 -23.58 0.74
CA ARG A 721 -16.93 -24.14 2.08
C ARG A 721 -16.91 -23.00 3.09
N GLU A 722 -17.95 -22.93 3.92
CA GLU A 722 -18.06 -21.92 4.96
C GLU A 722 -17.31 -22.33 6.24
N LEU A 723 -16.58 -21.37 6.80
CA LEU A 723 -15.96 -21.44 8.11
C LEU A 723 -16.50 -20.29 8.97
N ILE A 724 -17.13 -20.64 10.08
CA ILE A 724 -17.68 -19.66 11.03
C ILE A 724 -16.69 -19.47 12.18
N THR A 725 -16.38 -18.20 12.47
CA THR A 725 -15.64 -17.78 13.65
C THR A 725 -16.43 -16.74 14.42
N PHE A 726 -16.11 -16.56 15.70
CA PHE A 726 -16.87 -15.65 16.58
C PHE A 726 -15.99 -14.55 17.13
N GLY A 727 -16.60 -13.43 17.46
CA GLY A 727 -16.00 -12.29 18.16
C GLY A 727 -16.90 -11.79 19.30
N PRO A 728 -16.39 -10.88 20.15
CA PRO A 728 -15.05 -10.30 20.12
C PRO A 728 -13.96 -11.33 20.49
N HIS A 729 -12.72 -11.04 20.08
CA HIS A 729 -11.56 -11.81 20.52
C HIS A 729 -11.38 -11.68 22.04
N PHE A 730 -11.08 -12.80 22.68
CA PHE A 730 -10.73 -12.79 24.09
C PHE A 730 -9.27 -12.35 24.29
N ALA A 731 -8.36 -12.82 23.44
CA ALA A 731 -6.96 -12.41 23.46
C ALA A 731 -6.74 -11.02 22.83
N SER A 732 -5.81 -10.26 23.40
CA SER A 732 -5.33 -8.99 22.83
C SER A 732 -4.23 -9.23 21.79
N GLY A 733 -3.96 -8.22 20.94
CA GLY A 733 -2.92 -8.27 19.92
C GLY A 733 -3.27 -9.01 18.63
N LEU A 734 -4.46 -9.62 18.54
CA LEU A 734 -4.94 -10.24 17.29
C LEU A 734 -5.43 -9.19 16.27
N PRO A 735 -5.22 -9.42 14.97
CA PRO A 735 -5.72 -8.54 13.93
C PRO A 735 -7.25 -8.57 13.86
N GLY A 736 -7.86 -7.42 13.57
CA GLY A 736 -9.31 -7.35 13.37
C GLY A 736 -9.76 -8.03 12.07
N GLN A 737 -10.98 -8.58 12.05
CA GLN A 737 -11.58 -9.13 10.85
C GLN A 737 -11.99 -8.00 9.90
N MET A 738 -11.50 -8.07 8.67
CA MET A 738 -11.80 -7.09 7.63
C MET A 738 -12.35 -7.77 6.39
N TYR A 739 -13.38 -7.15 5.81
CA TYR A 739 -13.75 -7.48 4.43
C TYR A 739 -12.62 -7.11 3.47
N ASN A 740 -12.68 -7.65 2.26
CA ASN A 740 -11.79 -7.27 1.15
C ASN A 740 -10.31 -7.65 1.34
N HIS A 741 -9.98 -8.55 2.27
CA HIS A 741 -8.62 -9.07 2.42
C HIS A 741 -8.66 -10.60 2.51
N PRO A 742 -7.87 -11.33 1.70
CA PRO A 742 -7.72 -12.76 1.89
C PRO A 742 -6.88 -13.04 3.12
N VAL A 743 -7.30 -14.05 3.87
CA VAL A 743 -6.58 -14.52 5.06
C VAL A 743 -6.28 -16.01 4.97
N VAL A 744 -5.16 -16.42 5.55
CA VAL A 744 -4.87 -17.81 5.90
C VAL A 744 -5.29 -18.00 7.35
N ILE A 745 -6.12 -19.01 7.62
CA ILE A 745 -6.63 -19.28 8.97
C ILE A 745 -5.95 -20.53 9.50
N ALA A 746 -5.37 -20.44 10.69
CA ALA A 746 -4.64 -21.54 11.31
C ALA A 746 -5.52 -22.79 11.55
N PRO A 747 -4.91 -23.99 11.59
CA PRO A 747 -5.59 -25.20 12.03
C PRO A 747 -5.93 -25.12 13.54
N GLY A 748 -7.22 -25.05 13.85
CA GLY A 748 -7.71 -25.04 15.24
C GLY A 748 -7.37 -23.74 15.98
N ASN A 749 -7.67 -23.70 17.29
CA ASN A 749 -7.48 -22.52 18.11
C ASN A 749 -6.19 -22.64 18.91
N LEU A 750 -5.05 -22.49 18.25
CA LEU A 750 -3.72 -22.70 18.86
C LEU A 750 -3.50 -21.94 20.18
N LEU A 751 -4.12 -20.78 20.37
CA LEU A 751 -3.98 -20.01 21.60
C LEU A 751 -4.80 -20.54 22.80
N GLY A 752 -5.73 -21.47 22.58
CA GLY A 752 -6.62 -22.02 23.61
C GLY A 752 -7.69 -21.05 24.14
N TYR A 753 -7.56 -19.74 23.91
CA TYR A 753 -8.54 -18.74 24.34
C TYR A 753 -9.78 -18.71 23.47
N PRO A 754 -11.00 -18.55 24.03
CA PRO A 754 -12.22 -18.43 23.24
C PRO A 754 -12.09 -17.36 22.15
N ASN A 755 -12.67 -17.63 20.98
CA ASN A 755 -12.72 -16.69 19.86
C ASN A 755 -11.34 -16.19 19.39
N SER A 756 -10.23 -16.84 19.73
CA SER A 756 -8.86 -16.33 19.49
C SER A 756 -8.17 -17.06 18.34
N GLN A 757 -8.94 -17.40 17.31
CA GLN A 757 -8.46 -18.07 16.11
C GLN A 757 -7.39 -17.20 15.42
N LEU A 758 -6.21 -17.77 15.19
CA LEU A 758 -5.14 -17.11 14.46
C LEU A 758 -5.51 -16.99 12.98
N MET A 759 -5.38 -15.77 12.46
CA MET A 759 -5.61 -15.40 11.07
C MET A 759 -4.41 -14.59 10.59
N PHE A 760 -4.02 -14.80 9.35
CA PHE A 760 -2.85 -14.16 8.75
C PHE A 760 -3.22 -13.56 7.40
N TRP A 761 -2.92 -12.28 7.19
CA TRP A 761 -3.10 -11.66 5.88
C TRP A 761 -2.08 -12.22 4.90
N LEU A 762 -2.53 -12.52 3.67
CA LEU A 762 -1.61 -13.00 2.65
C LEU A 762 -0.71 -11.86 2.15
N GLN A 763 0.59 -12.10 2.11
CA GLN A 763 1.57 -11.20 1.52
C GLN A 763 2.47 -12.02 0.60
N GLU A 764 2.44 -11.75 -0.70
CA GLU A 764 3.43 -12.33 -1.61
C GLU A 764 4.51 -11.30 -1.94
N ARG A 765 5.72 -11.79 -2.16
CA ARG A 765 6.85 -10.95 -2.49
C ARG A 765 6.66 -10.26 -3.84
N SER A 766 6.72 -8.94 -3.84
CA SER A 766 6.70 -8.07 -5.02
C SER A 766 7.72 -6.95 -4.87
N GLU A 767 7.96 -6.18 -5.94
CA GLU A 767 8.85 -5.02 -5.85
C GLU A 767 8.37 -4.01 -4.81
N TYR A 768 7.05 -3.84 -4.70
CA TYR A 768 6.40 -3.04 -3.66
C TYR A 768 6.65 -3.58 -2.25
N SER A 769 6.43 -4.88 -2.02
CA SER A 769 6.61 -5.44 -0.67
C SER A 769 8.07 -5.40 -0.21
N VAL A 770 9.03 -5.55 -1.14
CA VAL A 770 10.47 -5.39 -0.86
C VAL A 770 10.81 -3.94 -0.56
N PHE A 771 10.24 -2.98 -1.29
CA PHE A 771 10.47 -1.55 -1.02
C PHE A 771 10.01 -1.16 0.39
N TRP A 772 8.92 -1.74 0.89
CA TRP A 772 8.38 -1.51 2.23
C TRP A 772 8.84 -2.53 3.30
N GLU A 773 9.85 -3.35 3.03
CA GLU A 773 10.38 -4.34 3.98
C GLU A 773 10.92 -3.67 5.26
N ASP A 774 10.69 -4.25 6.43
CA ASP A 774 11.03 -3.64 7.74
C ASP A 774 10.28 -2.33 8.08
N TYR A 775 9.28 -1.90 7.31
CA TYR A 775 8.42 -0.77 7.67
C TYR A 775 7.19 -1.24 8.48
N PRO A 776 6.78 -0.52 9.53
CA PRO A 776 7.52 0.50 10.26
C PRO A 776 8.78 -0.01 10.96
N LYS A 777 9.86 0.78 10.89
CA LYS A 777 11.04 0.62 11.77
C LYS A 777 10.79 1.31 13.10
N ARG A 778 10.97 0.59 14.21
CA ARG A 778 10.81 1.12 15.59
C ARG A 778 12.18 1.30 16.22
N ARG A 779 12.39 2.43 16.90
CA ARG A 779 13.63 2.65 17.66
C ARG A 779 13.64 1.69 18.85
N LYS A 780 14.78 1.05 19.09
CA LYS A 780 15.02 0.36 20.36
C LYS A 780 15.67 1.39 21.27
N PRO A 781 15.26 1.51 22.53
CA PRO A 781 15.98 2.37 23.45
C PRO A 781 17.38 1.77 23.62
N GLU A 782 18.42 2.46 23.15
CA GLU A 782 19.74 2.21 23.71
C GLU A 782 19.60 2.56 25.19
N LEU A 783 19.79 1.57 26.06
CA LEU A 783 19.98 1.80 27.49
C LEU A 783 21.09 2.85 27.60
N ILE A 784 20.68 4.10 27.80
CA ILE A 784 21.58 5.16 28.21
C ILE A 784 22.17 4.62 29.49
N LYS A 785 23.43 4.16 29.42
CA LYS A 785 24.26 4.05 30.60
C LYS A 785 24.32 5.47 31.12
N ILE A 786 23.45 5.78 32.06
CA ILE A 786 23.61 6.92 32.93
C ILE A 786 24.89 6.59 33.68
N ASP A 787 26.02 7.02 33.11
CA ASP A 787 27.24 7.16 33.90
C ASP A 787 26.82 8.02 35.09
N SER A 788 27.06 7.45 36.27
CA SER A 788 26.62 7.95 37.56
C SER A 788 26.88 9.46 37.67
N PRO A 789 26.01 10.23 38.37
CA PRO A 789 26.14 11.68 38.41
C PRO A 789 27.49 12.07 39.00
N SER A 790 28.42 12.49 38.15
CA SER A 790 29.60 13.22 38.56
C SER A 790 29.14 14.60 38.98
N THR A 791 28.97 14.77 40.30
CA THR A 791 29.14 16.02 41.07
C THR A 791 29.35 17.28 40.22
N LEU A 792 28.25 17.89 39.80
CA LEU A 792 28.18 19.33 39.59
C LEU A 792 27.38 19.88 40.77
N GLY A 793 28.09 20.56 41.66
CA GLY A 793 27.51 21.13 42.88
C GLY A 793 26.51 22.21 42.53
N LEU A 794 25.25 21.95 42.87
CA LEU A 794 24.22 22.96 43.08
C LEU A 794 23.92 22.95 44.57
N THR A 795 23.98 24.14 45.19
CA THR A 795 23.75 24.32 46.62
C THR A 795 22.27 24.22 46.95
N GLU A 796 21.93 23.60 48.08
CA GLU A 796 20.56 23.35 48.59
C GLU A 796 19.62 24.57 48.56
N ALA A 797 20.16 25.80 48.51
CA ALA A 797 19.37 27.03 48.42
C ALA A 797 18.65 27.24 47.07
N GLU A 798 19.07 26.59 45.98
CA GLU A 798 18.40 26.71 44.67
C GLU A 798 17.25 25.71 44.50
N ALA A 799 17.27 24.60 45.25
CA ALA A 799 16.22 23.58 45.23
C ALA A 799 14.96 23.99 46.02
N GLU A 800 15.09 24.86 47.04
CA GLU A 800 13.93 25.35 47.80
C GLU A 800 13.13 26.44 47.05
N ALA A 801 13.74 27.16 46.09
CA ALA A 801 13.05 28.22 45.33
C ALA A 801 12.13 27.68 44.21
N GLU A 802 12.42 26.49 43.65
CA GLU A 802 11.54 25.84 42.66
C GLU A 802 10.34 25.12 43.29
N ALA A 803 10.42 24.72 44.57
CA ALA A 803 9.31 24.03 45.23
C ALA A 803 8.14 24.97 45.63
N GLU A 804 8.38 26.27 45.81
CA GLU A 804 7.34 27.25 46.14
C GLU A 804 6.60 27.83 44.92
N THR A 805 7.12 27.65 43.69
CA THR A 805 6.46 28.18 42.48
C THR A 805 5.48 27.21 41.82
N ASP A 806 5.57 25.91 42.09
CA ASP A 806 4.65 24.89 41.55
C ASP A 806 3.37 24.66 42.39
N ALA A 807 3.16 25.43 43.46
CA ALA A 807 1.98 25.34 44.32
C ALA A 807 0.83 26.32 43.96
N GLU A 808 0.99 27.19 42.96
CA GLU A 808 -0.03 28.17 42.54
C GLU A 808 -0.33 28.20 41.01
N ALA A 809 -0.28 27.06 40.31
CA ALA A 809 -0.74 26.94 38.91
C ALA A 809 -1.86 25.90 38.73
#